data_AF-A0A5C6E5B3-F1
#
_entry.id   AF-A0A5C6E5B3-F1
#
_cell.length_a   1.000
_cell.length_b   1.000
_cell.length_c   1.000
_cell.angle_alpha   90.00
_cell.angle_beta   90.00
_cell.angle_gamma   90.00
#
_symmetry.space_group_name_H-M   'P 1'
#
loop_
_entity.id
_entity.type
_entity.pdbx_description
1 polymer ?
#
loop_
_entity_poly.entity_id
_entity_poly.type
_entity_poly.pdbx_seq_one_letter_code
_entity_poly.pdbx_strand_id
1 'polypeptide(L)'
;MNMVWIAGNLNRRITRLMVVSLVWLGCGTGPCHGSGGNLETVSGDTVAGSLADADASNLAWQHPGFAQPFKFEAALVKRISQPRTDQKQIAEGAFGIELVQGERLYGDIIDIDDEWIQIRTSDIGDLSIKRSHILALSAWNNGEAVVYQGPRDIASWKAEGNWTDLGGTLTTSELGASIVGDVPLPEIADIQLEVSWQETPNFVIALGVDPKKPDESSKKAFRIEVWQDQVVALWESDAVADIVLLGNVESMAGQLRVMVRLDQPNQRAEIYSEAGLMLGQLTLPKQNSTSDRSCTGLRVHNIRGQVRVDSIQVLKSPTFKSHALHSWPDIALNPVPVLVSLTDDSILIGNWISVDDEYWMFQREGEEERQQRIKSSDILQVEFAQSQTPPELSTEVSETTFRLSTFKGQRLAGRYLGVIDGRLQFHPNVSLDPTTLALSDLRTLNQTVTTRNANTSSRLERRRLIAEGTNLRGRFVPTSANESANDSTGAMRFEPMGASPADMLDDFSGRYVIRSTTPIVKTEPPQSPPRPVRPPQGVFGFFVRAFGNNPATQSKTPPSLSLRTGEVIPASVSRIDETNVHFKSEMSAVTKIPSEIIESVRLQSGQYEPTLEEIERERLLMVPRMRKRNPPTHLLIGVNGDVLRCRFIALDEQTLTIETRLETITIERQHVAQIIWLGTRGEDRETEQRPDGLYVKAKLFNGHQLGIVPEQVTELEIVGANPFLDETRIQFARIDELFFGDAAWKEALPKSSSLWELTDAPEPEIIEGGGGDRGTASPLVGETAPEFKLQLLDGTTFALSEQKGKVVVLDFWATWCGPCLQAMPTIEATASKFDSDEVILVAVNLQESPATIKPILERLKIDPLVALDIDGVAGQRYQANAIPQTVVIDRNGNVQKVFVGGGSGLAENLENAITDCLASPDGT
;
A
#
# COMPACT_ATOMS: atom_id res chain seq x y z
N MET A 1 31.49 -55.27 -36.31
CA MET A 1 32.91 -55.66 -36.27
C MET A 1 33.49 -55.03 -35.02
N ASN A 2 33.81 -55.86 -34.02
CA ASN A 2 34.75 -55.74 -32.86
C ASN A 2 35.20 -54.33 -32.39
N MET A 3 35.43 -54.01 -31.11
CA MET A 3 35.37 -54.69 -29.79
C MET A 3 35.81 -53.62 -28.75
N VAL A 4 35.28 -53.71 -27.51
CA VAL A 4 35.94 -53.51 -26.18
C VAL A 4 36.40 -52.08 -25.78
N TRP A 5 35.72 -51.40 -24.83
CA TRP A 5 35.84 -51.43 -23.34
C TRP A 5 37.20 -50.99 -22.75
N ILE A 6 37.26 -49.79 -22.12
CA ILE A 6 37.90 -49.55 -20.80
C ILE A 6 37.11 -48.46 -20.06
N ALA A 7 36.72 -48.78 -18.82
CA ALA A 7 35.95 -47.96 -17.89
C ALA A 7 36.85 -47.09 -16.98
N GLY A 8 36.27 -46.04 -16.37
CA GLY A 8 36.89 -45.34 -15.25
C GLY A 8 36.18 -44.06 -14.78
N ASN A 9 35.08 -44.21 -14.05
CA ASN A 9 34.50 -43.30 -13.04
C ASN A 9 34.57 -41.77 -13.23
N LEU A 10 33.42 -41.16 -13.56
CA LEU A 10 32.93 -39.96 -12.87
C LEU A 10 31.40 -39.98 -12.84
N ASN A 11 30.84 -40.40 -11.70
CA ASN A 11 29.41 -40.52 -11.47
C ASN A 11 28.91 -39.33 -10.62
N ARG A 12 27.66 -38.94 -10.87
CA ARG A 12 26.84 -37.90 -10.19
C ARG A 12 26.99 -36.46 -10.67
N ARG A 13 26.42 -36.21 -11.85
CA ARG A 13 25.51 -35.09 -12.16
C ARG A 13 24.93 -35.41 -13.54
N ILE A 14 23.67 -35.04 -13.78
CA ILE A 14 22.90 -35.28 -15.03
C ILE A 14 22.09 -36.59 -15.01
N THR A 15 21.00 -36.59 -14.23
CA THR A 15 19.73 -37.24 -14.63
C THR A 15 18.58 -36.49 -13.96
N ARG A 16 18.13 -35.39 -14.58
CA ARG A 16 16.84 -34.74 -14.31
C ARG A 16 16.58 -33.76 -15.46
N LEU A 17 16.05 -34.29 -16.57
CA LEU A 17 15.47 -33.53 -17.67
C LEU A 17 14.45 -34.45 -18.35
N MET A 18 13.22 -33.96 -18.50
CA MET A 18 11.97 -34.61 -18.95
C MET A 18 11.04 -35.09 -17.82
N VAL A 19 10.12 -34.22 -17.37
CA VAL A 19 8.72 -34.10 -17.82
C VAL A 19 8.16 -32.81 -17.18
N VAL A 20 8.23 -31.69 -17.91
CA VAL A 20 7.39 -30.51 -17.67
C VAL A 20 6.98 -30.04 -19.07
N SER A 21 5.79 -30.43 -19.49
CA SER A 21 5.21 -30.00 -20.76
C SER A 21 4.34 -28.76 -20.52
N LEU A 22 4.83 -27.64 -21.05
CA LEU A 22 4.11 -26.50 -21.63
C LEU A 22 2.75 -26.11 -21.02
N VAL A 23 2.77 -25.15 -20.08
CA VAL A 23 2.02 -23.88 -20.14
C VAL A 23 2.91 -22.83 -19.43
N TRP A 24 2.84 -21.55 -19.82
CA TRP A 24 3.69 -20.41 -19.40
C TRP A 24 5.07 -20.26 -20.06
N LEU A 25 5.05 -19.71 -21.28
CA LEU A 25 6.14 -18.86 -21.77
C LEU A 25 5.67 -17.41 -21.67
N GLY A 26 5.99 -16.76 -20.55
CA GLY A 26 5.61 -15.38 -20.28
C GLY A 26 5.90 -14.88 -18.86
N CYS A 27 6.96 -15.36 -18.20
CA CYS A 27 7.42 -14.79 -16.93
C CYS A 27 8.61 -13.85 -17.19
N GLY A 28 8.35 -12.55 -17.18
CA GLY A 28 9.35 -11.58 -16.77
C GLY A 28 9.44 -11.60 -15.24
N THR A 29 10.66 -11.69 -14.73
CA THR A 29 10.99 -11.51 -13.32
C THR A 29 10.64 -10.07 -12.89
N GLY A 30 9.47 -9.89 -12.30
CA GLY A 30 9.01 -8.65 -11.68
C GLY A 30 8.06 -8.97 -10.52
N PRO A 31 7.91 -8.06 -9.54
CA PRO A 31 7.06 -8.30 -8.37
C PRO A 31 5.63 -8.58 -8.82
N CYS A 32 4.98 -9.56 -8.19
CA CYS A 32 3.64 -10.05 -8.50
C CYS A 32 2.62 -8.91 -8.58
N HIS A 33 2.40 -8.32 -9.76
CA HIS A 33 1.33 -7.36 -9.98
C HIS A 33 0.01 -8.14 -10.09
N GLY A 34 -0.99 -7.78 -9.28
CA GLY A 34 -2.29 -8.43 -9.11
C GLY A 34 -3.14 -8.67 -10.38
N SER A 35 -2.72 -9.60 -11.24
CA SER A 35 -3.46 -10.05 -12.43
C SER A 35 -4.29 -11.33 -12.22
N GLY A 36 -4.33 -11.86 -11.00
CA GLY A 36 -5.13 -13.04 -10.65
C GLY A 36 -6.61 -12.72 -10.39
N GLY A 37 -7.45 -13.74 -10.44
CA GLY A 37 -8.81 -13.67 -9.91
C GLY A 37 -8.82 -13.54 -8.38
N ASN A 38 -10.01 -13.45 -7.81
CA ASN A 38 -10.22 -13.37 -6.37
C ASN A 38 -11.30 -14.35 -5.92
N LEU A 39 -11.06 -15.04 -4.82
CA LEU A 39 -12.04 -15.85 -4.10
C LEU A 39 -12.40 -15.16 -2.78
N GLU A 40 -13.69 -15.15 -2.45
CA GLU A 40 -14.26 -14.62 -1.22
C GLU A 40 -15.01 -15.73 -0.49
N THR A 41 -14.74 -15.89 0.81
CA THR A 41 -15.44 -16.87 1.65
C THR A 41 -16.69 -16.27 2.30
N VAL A 42 -17.60 -17.12 2.78
CA VAL A 42 -18.79 -16.69 3.54
C VAL A 42 -18.44 -15.94 4.83
N SER A 43 -17.24 -16.18 5.36
CA SER A 43 -16.72 -15.48 6.52
C SER A 43 -16.13 -14.09 6.18
N GLY A 44 -15.94 -13.77 4.90
CA GLY A 44 -15.37 -12.51 4.42
C GLY A 44 -13.84 -12.52 4.27
N ASP A 45 -13.21 -13.70 4.25
CA ASP A 45 -11.80 -13.82 3.88
C ASP A 45 -11.65 -13.72 2.36
N THR A 46 -10.54 -13.13 1.90
CA THR A 46 -10.26 -12.95 0.47
C THR A 46 -8.91 -13.56 0.09
N VAL A 47 -8.81 -14.11 -1.11
CA VAL A 47 -7.55 -14.66 -1.61
C VAL A 47 -7.41 -14.45 -3.11
N ALA A 48 -6.32 -13.78 -3.50
CA ALA A 48 -5.95 -13.63 -4.90
C ALA A 48 -5.40 -14.95 -5.45
N GLY A 49 -5.65 -15.24 -6.73
CA GLY A 49 -5.17 -16.46 -7.36
C GLY A 49 -6.00 -16.89 -8.56
N SER A 50 -6.03 -18.19 -8.82
CA SER A 50 -6.83 -18.77 -9.91
C SER A 50 -7.50 -20.06 -9.46
N LEU A 51 -8.62 -20.38 -10.11
CA LEU A 51 -9.31 -21.64 -9.88
C LEU A 51 -8.49 -22.80 -10.48
N ALA A 52 -8.39 -23.90 -9.74
CA ALA A 52 -7.67 -25.11 -10.12
C ALA A 52 -8.61 -26.32 -10.08
N ASP A 53 -8.12 -27.46 -10.60
CA ASP A 53 -8.88 -28.71 -10.65
C ASP A 53 -9.26 -29.20 -9.24
N ALA A 54 -10.52 -29.61 -9.09
CA ALA A 54 -11.13 -29.96 -7.81
C ALA A 54 -12.35 -30.87 -7.98
N ASP A 55 -12.71 -31.57 -6.89
CA ASP A 55 -13.90 -32.41 -6.82
C ASP A 55 -15.18 -31.59 -6.54
N ALA A 56 -16.33 -32.27 -6.44
CA ALA A 56 -17.62 -31.62 -6.19
C ALA A 56 -17.76 -31.00 -4.78
N SER A 57 -16.97 -31.47 -3.81
CA SER A 57 -17.05 -31.00 -2.42
C SER A 57 -16.16 -29.78 -2.18
N ASN A 58 -15.09 -29.63 -2.98
CA ASN A 58 -14.07 -28.62 -2.78
C ASN A 58 -13.89 -27.72 -4.01
N LEU A 59 -13.53 -26.46 -3.76
CA LEU A 59 -13.02 -25.53 -4.75
C LEU A 59 -11.51 -25.35 -4.50
N ALA A 60 -10.68 -25.79 -5.45
CA ALA A 60 -9.24 -25.63 -5.35
C ALA A 60 -8.83 -24.25 -5.89
N TRP A 61 -8.10 -23.47 -5.10
CA TRP A 61 -7.68 -22.12 -5.42
C TRP A 61 -6.16 -21.98 -5.33
N GLN A 62 -5.53 -21.75 -6.47
CA GLN A 62 -4.08 -21.60 -6.58
C GLN A 62 -3.67 -20.15 -6.34
N HIS A 63 -3.05 -19.89 -5.19
CA HIS A 63 -2.38 -18.62 -4.92
C HIS A 63 -0.94 -18.66 -5.48
N PRO A 64 -0.43 -17.58 -6.09
CA PRO A 64 0.90 -17.58 -6.72
C PRO A 64 2.05 -17.87 -5.76
N GLY A 65 1.97 -17.41 -4.51
CA GLY A 65 2.99 -17.67 -3.49
C GLY A 65 2.84 -18.97 -2.67
N PHE A 66 2.05 -19.95 -3.16
CA PHE A 66 1.89 -21.27 -2.52
C PHE A 66 2.12 -22.40 -3.53
N ALA A 67 2.73 -23.50 -3.08
CA ALA A 67 3.10 -24.62 -3.95
C ALA A 67 1.91 -25.45 -4.41
N GLN A 68 0.89 -25.60 -3.57
CA GLN A 68 -0.34 -26.33 -3.85
C GLN A 68 -1.56 -25.41 -3.73
N PRO A 69 -2.68 -25.70 -4.42
CA PRO A 69 -3.89 -24.92 -4.27
C PRO A 69 -4.55 -25.18 -2.90
N PHE A 70 -5.14 -24.13 -2.33
CA PHE A 70 -6.03 -24.27 -1.18
C PHE A 70 -7.33 -24.94 -1.61
N LYS A 71 -7.71 -26.06 -0.97
CA LYS A 71 -9.00 -26.70 -1.21
C LYS A 71 -10.00 -26.18 -0.18
N PHE A 72 -10.83 -25.23 -0.58
CA PHE A 72 -11.92 -24.71 0.23
C PHE A 72 -13.15 -25.61 0.10
N GLU A 73 -13.87 -25.87 1.18
CA GLU A 73 -15.20 -26.48 1.08
C GLU A 73 -16.11 -25.58 0.23
N ALA A 74 -16.80 -26.14 -0.78
CA ALA A 74 -17.59 -25.34 -1.71
C ALA A 74 -18.68 -24.53 -0.99
N ALA A 75 -19.24 -25.06 0.09
CA ALA A 75 -20.24 -24.38 0.91
C ALA A 75 -19.71 -23.12 1.64
N LEU A 76 -18.40 -23.01 1.85
CA LEU A 76 -17.75 -21.88 2.50
C LEU A 76 -17.26 -20.82 1.50
N VAL A 77 -17.33 -21.09 0.19
CA VAL A 77 -17.00 -20.13 -0.85
C VAL A 77 -18.25 -19.33 -1.21
N LYS A 78 -18.19 -18.02 -0.96
CA LYS A 78 -19.27 -17.09 -1.26
C LYS A 78 -19.21 -16.65 -2.73
N ARG A 79 -18.01 -16.36 -3.24
CA ARG A 79 -17.81 -15.88 -4.61
C ARG A 79 -16.43 -16.23 -5.14
N ILE A 80 -16.39 -16.51 -6.44
CA ILE A 80 -15.18 -16.45 -7.26
C ILE A 80 -15.39 -15.39 -8.34
N SER A 81 -14.38 -14.57 -8.57
CA SER A 81 -14.36 -13.60 -9.67
C SER A 81 -13.04 -13.67 -10.43
N GLN A 82 -13.12 -13.79 -11.74
CA GLN A 82 -11.96 -13.71 -12.63
C GLN A 82 -11.54 -12.25 -12.86
N PRO A 83 -10.28 -11.98 -13.22
CA PRO A 83 -9.83 -10.63 -13.58
C PRO A 83 -10.55 -10.15 -14.84
N ARG A 84 -10.62 -8.84 -15.07
CA ARG A 84 -11.23 -8.30 -16.30
C ARG A 84 -10.39 -8.70 -17.52
N THR A 85 -11.06 -8.87 -18.65
CA THR A 85 -10.39 -9.02 -19.95
C THR A 85 -10.56 -7.75 -20.77
N ASP A 86 -9.51 -7.35 -21.48
CA ASP A 86 -9.53 -6.19 -22.37
C ASP A 86 -10.29 -6.44 -23.67
N GLN A 87 -10.44 -7.71 -24.04
CA GLN A 87 -11.08 -8.12 -25.29
C GLN A 87 -12.61 -8.06 -25.17
N LYS A 88 -13.23 -7.34 -26.11
CA LYS A 88 -14.69 -7.32 -26.27
C LYS A 88 -15.15 -8.72 -26.68
N GLN A 89 -16.01 -9.33 -25.88
CA GLN A 89 -16.56 -10.65 -26.16
C GLN A 89 -18.01 -10.53 -26.66
N ILE A 90 -18.35 -11.32 -27.68
CA ILE A 90 -19.65 -11.31 -28.35
C ILE A 90 -20.42 -12.56 -27.92
N ALA A 91 -21.70 -12.38 -27.59
CA ALA A 91 -22.63 -13.49 -27.42
C ALA A 91 -23.12 -13.93 -28.80
N GLU A 92 -22.68 -15.09 -29.26
CA GLU A 92 -23.11 -15.64 -30.54
C GLU A 92 -24.44 -16.40 -30.38
N GLY A 93 -25.26 -16.36 -31.44
CA GLY A 93 -26.55 -17.02 -31.51
C GLY A 93 -27.63 -16.17 -32.17
N ALA A 94 -28.63 -16.83 -32.73
CA ALA A 94 -29.80 -16.19 -33.29
C ALA A 94 -30.74 -15.61 -32.21
N PHE A 95 -30.75 -16.18 -31.00
CA PHE A 95 -31.73 -15.84 -29.96
C PHE A 95 -31.11 -15.47 -28.61
N GLY A 96 -31.74 -14.48 -27.96
CA GLY A 96 -31.62 -14.22 -26.53
C GLY A 96 -32.79 -14.89 -25.81
N ILE A 97 -32.48 -15.68 -24.80
CA ILE A 97 -33.42 -16.50 -24.02
C ILE A 97 -33.51 -15.95 -22.60
N GLU A 98 -34.72 -15.67 -22.16
CA GLU A 98 -35.02 -15.28 -20.78
C GLU A 98 -35.69 -16.44 -20.04
N LEU A 99 -35.19 -16.74 -18.84
CA LEU A 99 -35.71 -17.80 -17.98
C LEU A 99 -36.52 -17.22 -16.82
N VAL A 100 -37.40 -18.03 -16.24
CA VAL A 100 -38.36 -17.62 -15.20
C VAL A 100 -37.70 -17.04 -13.94
N GLN A 101 -36.47 -17.45 -13.60
CA GLN A 101 -35.72 -16.94 -12.43
C GLN A 101 -34.71 -15.81 -12.79
N GLY A 102 -34.88 -15.21 -13.97
CA GLY A 102 -34.11 -14.05 -14.42
C GLY A 102 -32.71 -14.37 -14.95
N GLU A 103 -32.37 -15.66 -15.10
CA GLU A 103 -31.23 -16.12 -15.89
C GLU A 103 -31.39 -15.73 -17.36
N ARG A 104 -30.25 -15.64 -18.06
CA ARG A 104 -30.22 -15.28 -19.48
C ARG A 104 -29.23 -16.12 -20.23
N LEU A 105 -29.66 -16.57 -21.39
CA LEU A 105 -28.83 -17.29 -22.32
C LEU A 105 -28.85 -16.65 -23.70
N TYR A 106 -27.81 -16.90 -24.47
CA TYR A 106 -27.68 -16.50 -25.87
C TYR A 106 -27.20 -17.70 -26.67
N GLY A 107 -27.88 -17.98 -27.77
CA GLY A 107 -27.57 -19.16 -28.56
C GLY A 107 -28.56 -19.40 -29.70
N ASP A 108 -28.35 -20.54 -30.35
CA ASP A 108 -29.23 -21.05 -31.41
C ASP A 108 -30.16 -22.11 -30.85
N ILE A 109 -31.40 -22.15 -31.34
CA ILE A 109 -32.32 -23.25 -31.01
C ILE A 109 -32.01 -24.40 -31.97
N ILE A 110 -31.65 -25.56 -31.41
CA ILE A 110 -31.26 -26.75 -32.17
C ILE A 110 -32.47 -27.65 -32.41
N ASP A 111 -33.26 -27.87 -31.35
CA ASP A 111 -34.38 -28.80 -31.35
C ASP A 111 -35.41 -28.38 -30.30
N ILE A 112 -36.64 -28.85 -30.49
CA ILE A 112 -37.75 -28.65 -29.55
C ILE A 112 -38.68 -29.85 -29.60
N ASP A 113 -39.13 -30.29 -28.43
CA ASP A 113 -40.24 -31.23 -28.26
C ASP A 113 -41.32 -30.63 -27.34
N ASP A 114 -42.27 -31.46 -26.91
CA ASP A 114 -43.38 -31.01 -26.07
C ASP A 114 -42.95 -30.49 -24.68
N GLU A 115 -41.80 -30.93 -24.17
CA GLU A 115 -41.29 -30.63 -22.83
C GLU A 115 -39.99 -29.82 -22.81
N TRP A 116 -39.08 -30.03 -23.75
CA TRP A 116 -37.71 -29.51 -23.75
C TRP A 116 -37.38 -28.69 -25.01
N ILE A 117 -36.48 -27.72 -24.86
CA ILE A 117 -35.84 -26.97 -25.93
C ILE A 117 -34.33 -27.19 -25.83
N GLN A 118 -33.69 -27.59 -26.92
CA GLN A 118 -32.24 -27.70 -27.01
C GLN A 118 -31.64 -26.42 -27.56
N ILE A 119 -30.65 -25.87 -26.85
CA ILE A 119 -30.02 -24.59 -27.15
C ILE A 119 -28.51 -24.79 -27.28
N ARG A 120 -27.91 -24.32 -28.37
CA ARG A 120 -26.46 -24.26 -28.54
C ARG A 120 -25.94 -22.90 -28.12
N THR A 121 -25.07 -22.87 -27.12
CA THR A 121 -24.39 -21.64 -26.68
C THR A 121 -22.90 -21.70 -27.04
N SER A 122 -22.28 -20.53 -27.27
CA SER A 122 -20.89 -20.45 -27.75
C SER A 122 -19.80 -20.71 -26.70
N ASP A 123 -20.16 -20.74 -25.41
CA ASP A 123 -19.26 -20.87 -24.27
C ASP A 123 -19.66 -22.00 -23.32
N ILE A 124 -20.96 -22.18 -23.06
CA ILE A 124 -21.46 -23.26 -22.20
C ILE A 124 -21.72 -24.56 -23.02
N GLY A 125 -21.85 -24.46 -24.34
CA GLY A 125 -22.19 -25.58 -25.21
C GLY A 125 -23.70 -25.84 -25.30
N ASP A 126 -24.07 -27.09 -25.57
CA ASP A 126 -25.46 -27.49 -25.78
C ASP A 126 -26.18 -27.70 -24.43
N LEU A 127 -27.41 -27.18 -24.31
CA LEU A 127 -28.24 -27.24 -23.11
C LEU A 127 -29.67 -27.66 -23.48
N SER A 128 -30.19 -28.69 -22.81
CA SER A 128 -31.61 -29.07 -22.88
C SER A 128 -32.36 -28.39 -21.75
N ILE A 129 -33.25 -27.43 -22.05
CA ILE A 129 -33.97 -26.61 -21.06
C ILE A 129 -35.46 -26.90 -21.12
N LYS A 130 -36.09 -27.09 -19.96
CA LYS A 130 -37.52 -27.38 -19.90
C LYS A 130 -38.33 -26.16 -20.35
N ARG A 131 -39.29 -26.32 -21.26
CA ARG A 131 -40.11 -25.23 -21.83
C ARG A 131 -40.80 -24.37 -20.78
N SER A 132 -41.25 -24.98 -19.67
CA SER A 132 -41.85 -24.27 -18.54
C SER A 132 -40.91 -23.33 -17.78
N HIS A 133 -39.60 -23.42 -18.00
CA HIS A 133 -38.61 -22.52 -17.40
C HIS A 133 -38.20 -21.38 -18.32
N ILE A 134 -38.64 -21.39 -19.58
CA ILE A 134 -38.39 -20.32 -20.54
C ILE A 134 -39.56 -19.34 -20.45
N LEU A 135 -39.23 -18.07 -20.23
CA LEU A 135 -40.19 -16.98 -20.22
C LEU A 135 -40.41 -16.47 -21.65
N ALA A 136 -39.31 -16.20 -22.34
CA ALA A 136 -39.37 -15.65 -23.70
C ALA A 136 -38.07 -15.88 -24.48
N LEU A 137 -38.20 -15.86 -25.81
CA LEU A 137 -37.12 -15.81 -26.79
C LEU A 137 -37.23 -14.53 -27.59
N SER A 138 -36.10 -14.06 -28.11
CA SER A 138 -36.04 -12.78 -28.82
C SER A 138 -34.89 -12.81 -29.82
N ALA A 139 -35.10 -12.19 -30.98
CA ALA A 139 -34.07 -12.10 -32.01
C ALA A 139 -32.84 -11.36 -31.47
N TRP A 140 -31.68 -12.01 -31.61
CA TRP A 140 -30.39 -11.54 -31.15
C TRP A 140 -29.41 -11.33 -32.31
N ASN A 141 -29.34 -12.29 -33.23
CA ASN A 141 -28.56 -12.24 -34.48
C ASN A 141 -27.09 -11.80 -34.26
N ASN A 142 -26.36 -12.49 -33.37
CA ASN A 142 -24.97 -12.20 -33.03
C ASN A 142 -24.75 -10.74 -32.54
N GLY A 143 -25.54 -10.32 -31.57
CA GLY A 143 -25.43 -9.00 -30.96
C GLY A 143 -24.25 -8.85 -29.98
N GLU A 144 -23.83 -7.61 -29.75
CA GLU A 144 -22.96 -7.28 -28.63
C GLU A 144 -23.78 -7.28 -27.33
N ALA A 145 -23.75 -8.40 -26.61
CA ALA A 145 -24.46 -8.54 -25.33
C ALA A 145 -23.91 -7.55 -24.34
N VAL A 146 -22.59 -7.35 -24.34
CA VAL A 146 -21.89 -6.40 -23.50
C VAL A 146 -21.72 -5.07 -24.25
N VAL A 147 -22.50 -4.08 -23.84
CA VAL A 147 -22.48 -2.72 -24.39
C VAL A 147 -21.36 -1.90 -23.76
N TYR A 148 -21.15 -2.08 -22.45
CA TYR A 148 -20.13 -1.39 -21.70
C TYR A 148 -19.52 -2.32 -20.65
N GLN A 149 -18.21 -2.19 -20.44
CA GLN A 149 -17.49 -2.82 -19.34
C GLN A 149 -16.40 -1.88 -18.86
N GLY A 150 -16.55 -1.39 -17.63
CA GLY A 150 -15.63 -0.46 -17.00
C GLY A 150 -15.89 -0.33 -15.50
N PRO A 151 -15.35 0.69 -14.83
CA PRO A 151 -14.31 1.59 -15.36
C PRO A 151 -13.05 0.80 -15.77
N ARG A 152 -12.27 1.34 -16.72
CA ARG A 152 -11.02 0.72 -17.20
C ARG A 152 -9.80 1.53 -16.78
N ASP A 153 -9.97 2.84 -16.84
CA ASP A 153 -9.00 3.82 -16.39
C ASP A 153 -9.76 5.07 -15.95
N ILE A 154 -9.08 5.97 -15.25
CA ILE A 154 -9.63 7.28 -14.90
C ILE A 154 -9.68 8.24 -16.11
N ALA A 155 -8.82 8.04 -17.12
CA ALA A 155 -8.68 8.95 -18.26
C ALA A 155 -9.94 9.01 -19.15
N SER A 156 -10.72 7.93 -19.19
CA SER A 156 -12.01 7.82 -19.87
C SER A 156 -13.17 8.46 -19.08
N TRP A 157 -12.90 9.02 -17.90
CA TRP A 157 -13.89 9.64 -17.03
C TRP A 157 -13.55 11.11 -16.76
N LYS A 158 -14.59 11.93 -16.58
CA LYS A 158 -14.46 13.32 -16.15
C LYS A 158 -14.57 13.39 -14.64
N ALA A 159 -13.44 13.59 -13.98
CA ALA A 159 -13.35 13.69 -12.52
C ALA A 159 -13.33 15.15 -12.05
N GLU A 160 -14.04 15.42 -10.97
CA GLU A 160 -14.00 16.63 -10.14
C GLU A 160 -13.58 16.19 -8.72
N GLY A 161 -12.48 16.75 -8.21
CA GLY A 161 -11.83 16.26 -6.98
C GLY A 161 -10.83 15.12 -7.24
N ASN A 162 -10.16 14.66 -6.18
CA ASN A 162 -9.12 13.64 -6.26
C ASN A 162 -9.72 12.25 -6.40
N TRP A 163 -9.60 11.68 -7.60
CA TRP A 163 -9.90 10.28 -7.88
C TRP A 163 -8.61 9.55 -8.24
N THR A 164 -8.52 8.28 -7.85
CA THR A 164 -7.38 7.41 -8.13
C THR A 164 -7.85 6.17 -8.86
N ASP A 165 -7.09 5.76 -9.87
CA ASP A 165 -7.25 4.49 -10.56
C ASP A 165 -6.35 3.43 -9.92
N LEU A 166 -6.96 2.32 -9.51
CA LEU A 166 -6.31 1.14 -8.95
C LEU A 166 -6.56 -0.07 -9.84
N GLY A 167 -6.07 -0.02 -11.09
CA GLY A 167 -6.16 -1.13 -12.04
C GLY A 167 -7.57 -1.32 -12.60
N GLY A 168 -8.19 -0.23 -13.07
CA GLY A 168 -9.57 -0.23 -13.57
C GLY A 168 -10.62 -0.11 -12.48
N THR A 169 -10.19 0.26 -11.27
CA THR A 169 -11.09 0.52 -10.15
C THR A 169 -10.93 1.97 -9.74
N LEU A 170 -12.00 2.75 -9.78
CA LEU A 170 -11.94 4.18 -9.48
C LEU A 170 -12.31 4.42 -8.02
N THR A 171 -11.44 5.08 -7.26
CA THR A 171 -11.67 5.33 -5.83
C THR A 171 -11.41 6.79 -5.46
N THR A 172 -12.13 7.25 -4.44
CA THR A 172 -11.87 8.54 -3.79
C THR A 172 -12.26 8.45 -2.31
N SER A 173 -11.58 9.23 -1.47
CA SER A 173 -11.96 9.54 -0.09
C SER A 173 -12.24 11.03 0.10
N GLU A 174 -12.14 11.84 -0.97
CA GLU A 174 -12.39 13.27 -0.90
C GLU A 174 -13.88 13.55 -0.83
N LEU A 175 -14.28 14.37 0.14
CA LEU A 175 -15.66 14.79 0.34
C LEU A 175 -16.10 15.73 -0.78
N GLY A 176 -17.24 15.43 -1.41
CA GLY A 176 -17.80 16.20 -2.52
C GLY A 176 -17.23 15.81 -3.90
N ALA A 177 -16.24 14.91 -3.96
CA ALA A 177 -15.68 14.48 -5.23
C ALA A 177 -16.74 13.82 -6.12
N SER A 178 -16.68 14.08 -7.42
CA SER A 178 -17.64 13.60 -8.42
C SER A 178 -16.91 13.07 -9.63
N ILE A 179 -17.43 12.01 -10.24
CA ILE A 179 -16.87 11.47 -11.49
C ILE A 179 -18.00 11.08 -12.43
N VAL A 180 -17.83 11.39 -13.72
CA VAL A 180 -18.83 11.16 -14.76
C VAL A 180 -18.19 10.40 -15.92
N GLY A 181 -18.79 9.28 -16.30
CA GLY A 181 -18.37 8.45 -17.43
C GLY A 181 -19.47 8.38 -18.47
N ASP A 182 -19.08 8.24 -19.74
CA ASP A 182 -20.00 7.95 -20.82
C ASP A 182 -20.20 6.42 -20.91
N VAL A 183 -21.33 5.96 -20.37
CA VAL A 183 -21.73 4.55 -20.20
C VAL A 183 -23.00 4.30 -21.01
N PRO A 184 -22.91 3.85 -22.27
CA PRO A 184 -24.07 3.74 -23.14
C PRO A 184 -25.18 2.88 -22.54
N LEU A 185 -26.41 3.42 -22.50
CA LEU A 185 -27.60 2.75 -21.97
C LEU A 185 -28.61 2.49 -23.10
N PRO A 186 -28.77 1.22 -23.53
CA PRO A 186 -29.83 0.83 -24.45
C PRO A 186 -31.24 1.10 -23.91
N GLU A 187 -32.26 1.09 -24.78
CA GLU A 187 -33.67 1.23 -24.37
C GLU A 187 -34.08 0.16 -23.34
N ILE A 188 -33.56 -1.06 -23.49
CA ILE A 188 -33.65 -2.10 -22.46
C ILE A 188 -32.25 -2.61 -22.14
N ALA A 189 -31.86 -2.54 -20.87
CA ALA A 189 -30.51 -2.84 -20.42
C ALA A 189 -30.50 -3.60 -19.09
N ASP A 190 -29.63 -4.61 -18.95
CA ASP A 190 -29.26 -5.11 -17.62
C ASP A 190 -27.95 -4.43 -17.21
N ILE A 191 -27.96 -3.70 -16.10
CA ILE A 191 -26.83 -2.93 -15.59
C ILE A 191 -26.34 -3.62 -14.32
N GLN A 192 -25.18 -4.27 -14.39
CA GLN A 192 -24.52 -4.84 -13.23
C GLN A 192 -23.61 -3.79 -12.62
N LEU A 193 -23.80 -3.52 -11.33
CA LEU A 193 -23.06 -2.51 -10.58
C LEU A 193 -22.43 -3.14 -9.35
N GLU A 194 -21.13 -2.94 -9.19
CA GLU A 194 -20.34 -3.32 -8.02
C GLU A 194 -19.62 -2.08 -7.48
N VAL A 195 -19.89 -1.73 -6.23
CA VAL A 195 -19.36 -0.55 -5.53
C VAL A 195 -18.98 -0.95 -4.13
N SER A 196 -17.79 -0.56 -3.66
CA SER A 196 -17.30 -0.88 -2.31
C SER A 196 -16.85 0.35 -1.53
N TRP A 197 -16.72 0.18 -0.22
CA TRP A 197 -16.33 1.18 0.77
C TRP A 197 -15.66 0.52 1.98
N GLN A 198 -14.75 1.25 2.64
CA GLN A 198 -14.10 0.80 3.88
C GLN A 198 -14.74 1.40 5.15
N GLU A 199 -15.27 2.62 5.03
CA GLU A 199 -15.94 3.35 6.10
C GLU A 199 -17.42 3.53 5.78
N THR A 200 -18.23 3.99 6.74
CA THR A 200 -19.66 4.26 6.50
C THR A 200 -19.83 5.26 5.34
N PRO A 201 -20.32 4.81 4.17
CA PRO A 201 -20.36 5.62 2.97
C PRO A 201 -21.50 6.62 3.04
N ASN A 202 -21.41 7.65 2.23
CA ASN A 202 -22.55 8.40 1.74
C ASN A 202 -22.24 8.79 0.30
N PHE A 203 -22.96 8.23 -0.67
CA PHE A 203 -22.73 8.48 -2.09
C PHE A 203 -24.05 8.56 -2.84
N VAL A 204 -23.98 9.12 -4.04
CA VAL A 204 -25.05 9.08 -5.05
C VAL A 204 -24.48 8.49 -6.33
N ILE A 205 -25.12 7.45 -6.84
CA ILE A 205 -24.83 6.86 -8.15
C ILE A 205 -26.02 7.12 -9.04
N ALA A 206 -25.85 7.86 -10.13
CA ALA A 206 -26.91 8.20 -11.06
C ALA A 206 -26.65 7.55 -12.42
N LEU A 207 -27.68 6.87 -12.96
CA LEU A 207 -27.67 6.19 -14.25
C LEU A 207 -28.56 6.95 -15.24
N GLY A 208 -28.04 7.22 -16.43
CA GLY A 208 -28.74 8.03 -17.43
C GLY A 208 -28.58 9.51 -17.15
N VAL A 209 -27.33 9.95 -16.96
CA VAL A 209 -26.94 11.34 -16.74
C VAL A 209 -26.51 11.95 -18.09
N ASP A 210 -26.73 13.25 -18.32
CA ASP A 210 -26.11 13.97 -19.44
C ASP A 210 -24.68 14.34 -19.04
N PRO A 211 -23.62 13.80 -19.69
CA PRO A 211 -22.24 14.11 -19.35
C PRO A 211 -21.84 15.59 -19.54
N LYS A 212 -22.67 16.39 -20.23
CA LYS A 212 -22.47 17.84 -20.38
C LYS A 212 -23.15 18.64 -19.26
N LYS A 213 -24.16 18.09 -18.59
CA LYS A 213 -24.92 18.73 -17.51
C LYS A 213 -25.21 17.75 -16.36
N PRO A 214 -24.16 17.24 -15.69
CA PRO A 214 -24.29 16.12 -14.76
C PRO A 214 -25.06 16.45 -13.48
N ASP A 215 -25.07 17.70 -13.02
CA ASP A 215 -25.81 18.14 -11.82
C ASP A 215 -27.31 18.29 -12.03
N GLU A 216 -27.70 18.79 -13.20
CA GLU A 216 -29.11 19.01 -13.52
C GLU A 216 -29.79 17.69 -13.89
N SER A 217 -29.11 16.87 -14.71
CA SER A 217 -29.66 15.61 -15.21
C SER A 217 -29.69 14.51 -14.15
N SER A 218 -28.76 14.47 -13.19
CA SER A 218 -28.75 13.45 -12.13
C SER A 218 -30.02 13.48 -11.27
N LYS A 219 -30.62 14.65 -11.06
CA LYS A 219 -31.86 14.82 -10.28
C LYS A 219 -33.08 14.15 -10.93
N LYS A 220 -33.03 13.91 -12.24
CA LYS A 220 -34.10 13.26 -13.02
C LYS A 220 -33.73 11.83 -13.44
N ALA A 221 -32.51 11.41 -13.15
CA ALA A 221 -31.97 10.09 -13.45
C ALA A 221 -32.43 9.04 -12.42
N PHE A 222 -32.31 7.76 -12.77
CA PHE A 222 -32.36 6.67 -11.80
C PHE A 222 -31.16 6.80 -10.85
N ARG A 223 -31.38 6.70 -9.54
CA ARG A 223 -30.31 6.87 -8.55
C ARG A 223 -30.27 5.74 -7.54
N ILE A 224 -29.06 5.42 -7.10
CA ILE A 224 -28.80 4.68 -5.88
C ILE A 224 -28.13 5.62 -4.89
N GLU A 225 -28.71 5.77 -3.72
CA GLU A 225 -28.29 6.72 -2.69
C GLU A 225 -28.14 6.03 -1.33
N VAL A 226 -27.37 6.66 -0.45
CA VAL A 226 -27.27 6.26 0.96
C VAL A 226 -28.03 7.27 1.82
N TRP A 227 -29.12 6.83 2.44
CA TRP A 227 -29.93 7.62 3.36
C TRP A 227 -29.68 7.14 4.78
N GLN A 228 -28.93 7.93 5.55
CA GLN A 228 -28.44 7.55 6.88
C GLN A 228 -27.57 6.28 6.84
N ASP A 229 -28.16 5.12 7.15
CA ASP A 229 -27.55 3.79 7.13
C ASP A 229 -28.20 2.85 6.09
N GLN A 230 -29.14 3.35 5.29
CA GLN A 230 -29.87 2.59 4.29
C GLN A 230 -29.39 2.90 2.88
N VAL A 231 -29.29 1.89 2.04
CA VAL A 231 -29.06 2.05 0.60
C VAL A 231 -30.40 1.91 -0.12
N VAL A 232 -30.76 2.92 -0.89
CA VAL A 232 -32.04 2.99 -1.61
C VAL A 232 -31.81 3.16 -3.11
N ALA A 233 -32.62 2.49 -3.91
CA ALA A 233 -32.78 2.81 -5.32
C ALA A 233 -34.02 3.68 -5.47
N LEU A 234 -33.94 4.76 -6.24
CA LEU A 234 -35.08 5.64 -6.46
C LEU A 234 -35.08 6.24 -7.86
N TRP A 235 -36.26 6.71 -8.22
CA TRP A 235 -36.44 7.63 -9.33
C TRP A 235 -37.43 8.73 -8.92
N GLU A 236 -37.20 9.96 -9.36
CA GLU A 236 -37.99 11.13 -8.97
C GLU A 236 -38.23 12.06 -10.17
N SER A 237 -39.44 12.61 -10.22
CA SER A 237 -39.84 13.75 -11.05
C SER A 237 -40.44 14.86 -10.21
N ASP A 238 -40.74 15.98 -10.84
CA ASP A 238 -41.41 17.12 -10.20
C ASP A 238 -42.78 16.76 -9.56
N ALA A 239 -43.39 15.62 -9.92
CA ALA A 239 -44.72 15.22 -9.48
C ALA A 239 -44.78 13.90 -8.68
N VAL A 240 -43.84 12.98 -8.90
CA VAL A 240 -43.85 11.61 -8.33
C VAL A 240 -42.43 11.16 -8.01
N ALA A 241 -42.25 10.48 -6.89
CA ALA A 241 -41.06 9.73 -6.55
C ALA A 241 -41.43 8.27 -6.25
N ASP A 242 -40.61 7.33 -6.73
CA ASP A 242 -40.71 5.91 -6.43
C ASP A 242 -39.39 5.44 -5.83
N ILE A 243 -39.45 4.61 -4.78
CA ILE A 243 -38.28 4.28 -3.93
C ILE A 243 -38.34 2.81 -3.51
N VAL A 244 -37.21 2.13 -3.62
CA VAL A 244 -36.98 0.75 -3.19
C VAL A 244 -35.80 0.70 -2.21
N LEU A 245 -36.00 0.06 -1.06
CA LEU A 245 -34.93 -0.20 -0.10
C LEU A 245 -34.10 -1.41 -0.54
N LEU A 246 -32.80 -1.25 -0.74
CA LEU A 246 -31.89 -2.33 -1.12
C LEU A 246 -31.29 -3.05 0.09
N GLY A 247 -31.17 -2.36 1.22
CA GLY A 247 -30.67 -2.91 2.48
C GLY A 247 -29.91 -1.88 3.31
N ASN A 248 -29.29 -2.33 4.40
CA ASN A 248 -28.51 -1.45 5.28
C ASN A 248 -27.00 -1.57 5.01
N VAL A 249 -26.27 -0.47 5.12
CA VAL A 249 -24.82 -0.36 4.90
C VAL A 249 -24.04 -1.42 5.71
N GLU A 250 -24.41 -1.63 6.97
CA GLU A 250 -23.73 -2.60 7.85
C GLU A 250 -23.91 -4.05 7.33
N SER A 251 -25.12 -4.40 6.88
CA SER A 251 -25.42 -5.73 6.34
C SER A 251 -24.73 -6.03 5.02
N MET A 252 -24.32 -4.99 4.30
CA MET A 252 -23.63 -5.07 3.00
C MET A 252 -22.11 -5.29 3.15
N ALA A 253 -21.58 -5.27 4.38
CA ALA A 253 -20.18 -5.60 4.67
C ALA A 253 -19.14 -4.85 3.82
N GLY A 254 -19.40 -3.58 3.51
CA GLY A 254 -18.48 -2.76 2.71
C GLY A 254 -18.74 -2.77 1.21
N GLN A 255 -19.82 -3.40 0.72
CA GLN A 255 -20.03 -3.51 -0.72
C GLN A 255 -21.50 -3.63 -1.17
N LEU A 256 -21.86 -2.90 -2.22
CA LEU A 256 -23.11 -3.01 -2.95
C LEU A 256 -22.89 -3.76 -4.27
N ARG A 257 -23.65 -4.82 -4.49
CA ARG A 257 -23.70 -5.57 -5.75
C ARG A 257 -25.13 -5.81 -6.17
N VAL A 258 -25.53 -5.17 -7.26
CA VAL A 258 -26.89 -5.25 -7.78
C VAL A 258 -26.89 -5.36 -9.29
N MET A 259 -27.95 -5.95 -9.81
CA MET A 259 -28.31 -5.84 -11.21
C MET A 259 -29.57 -4.99 -11.32
N VAL A 260 -29.50 -3.93 -12.11
CA VAL A 260 -30.66 -3.09 -12.45
C VAL A 260 -31.07 -3.41 -13.86
N ARG A 261 -32.26 -3.99 -14.04
CA ARG A 261 -32.89 -4.10 -15.35
C ARG A 261 -33.69 -2.84 -15.62
N LEU A 262 -33.28 -2.10 -16.63
CA LEU A 262 -33.96 -0.91 -17.10
C LEU A 262 -34.78 -1.27 -18.33
N ASP A 263 -36.10 -1.08 -18.27
CA ASP A 263 -37.06 -1.27 -19.37
C ASP A 263 -37.78 0.07 -19.61
N GLN A 264 -37.12 0.93 -20.38
CA GLN A 264 -37.59 2.29 -20.62
C GLN A 264 -38.92 2.33 -21.40
N PRO A 265 -39.14 1.51 -22.45
CA PRO A 265 -40.42 1.48 -23.18
C PRO A 265 -41.62 1.13 -22.29
N ASN A 266 -41.46 0.17 -21.37
CA ASN A 266 -42.52 -0.24 -20.45
C ASN A 266 -42.49 0.52 -19.12
N GLN A 267 -41.65 1.55 -19.00
CA GLN A 267 -41.57 2.41 -17.81
C GLN A 267 -41.27 1.65 -16.52
N ARG A 268 -40.32 0.72 -16.56
CA ARG A 268 -40.04 -0.15 -15.43
C ARG A 268 -38.54 -0.28 -15.17
N ALA A 269 -38.14 -0.26 -13.91
CA ALA A 269 -36.81 -0.67 -13.49
C ALA A 269 -36.91 -1.73 -12.40
N GLU A 270 -36.29 -2.88 -12.59
CA GLU A 270 -36.28 -3.99 -11.64
C GLU A 270 -34.86 -4.13 -11.05
N ILE A 271 -34.77 -4.22 -9.73
CA ILE A 271 -33.48 -4.34 -9.04
C ILE A 271 -33.37 -5.72 -8.45
N TYR A 272 -32.26 -6.40 -8.73
CA TYR A 272 -31.96 -7.73 -8.25
C TYR A 272 -30.66 -7.74 -7.45
N SER A 273 -30.58 -8.62 -6.46
CA SER A 273 -29.34 -8.93 -5.77
C SER A 273 -28.36 -9.66 -6.69
N GLU A 274 -27.10 -9.75 -6.29
CA GLU A 274 -26.09 -10.57 -6.96
C GLU A 274 -26.50 -12.06 -7.11
N ALA A 275 -27.28 -12.58 -6.15
CA ALA A 275 -27.81 -13.94 -6.18
C ALA A 275 -29.02 -14.09 -7.12
N GLY A 276 -29.54 -13.00 -7.70
CA GLY A 276 -30.70 -13.00 -8.58
C GLY A 276 -32.06 -12.81 -7.90
N LEU A 277 -32.10 -12.50 -6.61
CA LEU A 277 -33.35 -12.24 -5.89
C LEU A 277 -33.84 -10.82 -6.22
N MET A 278 -35.11 -10.66 -6.60
CA MET A 278 -35.69 -9.34 -6.83
C MET A 278 -35.80 -8.57 -5.51
N LEU A 279 -35.10 -7.44 -5.42
CA LEU A 279 -35.09 -6.54 -4.27
C LEU A 279 -36.25 -5.53 -4.35
N GLY A 280 -36.67 -5.16 -5.56
CA GLY A 280 -37.85 -4.35 -5.80
C GLY A 280 -37.96 -3.85 -7.23
N GLN A 281 -39.03 -3.12 -7.50
CA GLN A 281 -39.36 -2.56 -8.81
C GLN A 281 -39.74 -1.08 -8.65
N LEU A 282 -39.29 -0.26 -9.60
CA LEU A 282 -39.63 1.15 -9.72
C LEU A 282 -40.40 1.40 -11.01
N THR A 283 -41.33 2.35 -10.96
CA THR A 283 -42.06 2.88 -12.11
C THR A 283 -41.32 4.09 -12.67
N LEU A 284 -40.87 3.99 -13.92
CA LEU A 284 -40.22 5.09 -14.63
C LEU A 284 -41.28 6.03 -15.25
N PRO A 285 -40.94 7.29 -15.55
CA PRO A 285 -41.89 8.25 -16.13
C PRO A 285 -42.19 7.95 -17.60
N LYS A 286 -43.39 8.33 -18.05
CA LYS A 286 -43.67 8.49 -19.49
C LYS A 286 -42.71 9.52 -20.10
N GLN A 287 -41.83 9.07 -20.96
CA GLN A 287 -40.97 9.94 -21.76
C GLN A 287 -41.79 10.53 -22.93
N ASN A 288 -41.95 11.85 -22.98
CA ASN A 288 -42.83 12.53 -23.94
C ASN A 288 -42.13 13.00 -25.23
N SER A 289 -40.81 12.84 -25.37
CA SER A 289 -40.09 13.21 -26.60
C SER A 289 -38.79 12.41 -26.83
N THR A 290 -38.37 12.35 -28.10
CA THR A 290 -37.10 11.77 -28.55
C THR A 290 -35.86 12.56 -28.10
N SER A 291 -36.01 13.79 -27.59
CA SER A 291 -34.88 14.57 -27.04
C SER A 291 -34.54 14.23 -25.59
N ASP A 292 -35.42 13.51 -24.87
CA ASP A 292 -35.15 12.96 -23.52
C ASP A 292 -34.39 11.62 -23.58
N ARG A 293 -34.21 11.04 -24.78
CA ARG A 293 -33.65 9.68 -24.99
C ARG A 293 -32.14 9.54 -24.81
N SER A 294 -31.37 10.63 -24.69
CA SER A 294 -29.92 10.57 -24.94
C SER A 294 -29.03 10.58 -23.70
N CYS A 295 -29.53 10.25 -22.52
CA CYS A 295 -28.68 10.25 -21.34
C CYS A 295 -27.95 8.91 -21.22
N THR A 296 -26.69 8.89 -21.63
CA THR A 296 -25.77 7.74 -21.59
C THR A 296 -24.74 7.86 -20.48
N GLY A 297 -24.85 8.82 -19.56
CA GLY A 297 -23.86 9.02 -18.53
C GLY A 297 -24.10 8.18 -17.28
N LEU A 298 -23.02 7.76 -16.64
CA LEU A 298 -23.02 7.34 -15.24
C LEU A 298 -22.29 8.39 -14.42
N ARG A 299 -22.88 8.80 -13.30
CA ARG A 299 -22.22 9.68 -12.34
C ARG A 299 -22.11 9.00 -10.99
N VAL A 300 -20.95 9.15 -10.35
CA VAL A 300 -20.76 8.85 -8.93
C VAL A 300 -20.35 10.11 -8.20
N HIS A 301 -21.07 10.44 -7.14
CA HIS A 301 -20.79 11.60 -6.27
C HIS A 301 -20.56 11.12 -4.85
N ASN A 302 -19.36 11.37 -4.31
CA ASN A 302 -18.97 11.02 -2.97
C ASN A 302 -19.35 12.14 -2.00
N ILE A 303 -20.29 11.88 -1.08
CA ILE A 303 -20.69 12.82 -0.04
C ILE A 303 -19.86 12.58 1.23
N ARG A 304 -19.58 11.31 1.59
CA ARG A 304 -18.80 10.93 2.77
C ARG A 304 -18.17 9.54 2.63
N GLY A 305 -16.99 9.39 3.24
CA GLY A 305 -16.28 8.12 3.34
C GLY A 305 -15.50 7.81 2.08
N GLN A 306 -14.81 6.66 2.09
CA GLN A 306 -14.19 6.14 0.89
C GLN A 306 -15.25 5.43 0.04
N VAL A 307 -15.32 5.79 -1.24
CA VAL A 307 -16.11 5.04 -2.23
C VAL A 307 -15.19 4.50 -3.32
N ARG A 308 -15.54 3.31 -3.81
CA ARG A 308 -14.82 2.62 -4.87
C ARG A 308 -15.82 2.09 -5.89
N VAL A 309 -15.73 2.56 -7.12
CA VAL A 309 -16.47 2.03 -8.26
C VAL A 309 -15.70 0.85 -8.78
N ASP A 310 -16.08 -0.35 -8.33
CA ASP A 310 -15.39 -1.58 -8.68
C ASP A 310 -15.67 -1.88 -10.14
N SER A 311 -16.92 -2.15 -10.48
CA SER A 311 -17.34 -2.69 -11.78
C SER A 311 -18.69 -2.15 -12.21
N ILE A 312 -18.79 -1.82 -13.48
CA ILE A 312 -20.02 -1.49 -14.20
C ILE A 312 -20.01 -2.30 -15.49
N GLN A 313 -21.07 -3.07 -15.68
CA GLN A 313 -21.31 -3.75 -16.95
C GLN A 313 -22.72 -3.41 -17.41
N VAL A 314 -22.82 -2.92 -18.65
CA VAL A 314 -24.13 -2.72 -19.29
C VAL A 314 -24.29 -3.79 -20.33
N LEU A 315 -25.34 -4.59 -20.17
CA LEU A 315 -25.73 -5.60 -21.11
C LEU A 315 -26.93 -5.10 -21.90
N LYS A 316 -26.90 -5.26 -23.22
CA LYS A 316 -28.09 -5.06 -24.04
C LYS A 316 -29.07 -6.18 -23.71
N SER A 317 -30.24 -5.79 -23.21
CA SER A 317 -31.33 -6.73 -23.04
C SER A 317 -32.05 -6.90 -24.36
N PRO A 318 -32.53 -8.12 -24.68
CA PRO A 318 -33.49 -8.24 -25.74
C PRO A 318 -34.78 -7.46 -25.44
N THR A 319 -35.42 -6.97 -26.49
CA THR A 319 -36.69 -6.25 -26.41
C THR A 319 -37.85 -7.22 -26.36
N PHE A 320 -38.52 -7.30 -25.21
CA PHE A 320 -39.77 -8.03 -25.06
C PHE A 320 -40.93 -7.03 -25.06
N LYS A 321 -41.71 -6.98 -26.15
CA LYS A 321 -42.96 -6.23 -26.18
C LYS A 321 -43.98 -7.08 -25.41
N SER A 322 -44.21 -6.78 -24.13
CA SER A 322 -45.22 -7.49 -23.34
C SER A 322 -46.60 -7.30 -23.96
N HIS A 323 -47.18 -8.38 -24.47
CA HIS A 323 -48.58 -8.40 -24.87
C HIS A 323 -49.45 -8.69 -23.64
N ALA A 324 -49.48 -7.76 -22.69
CA ALA A 324 -50.26 -7.82 -21.44
C ALA A 324 -51.79 -7.97 -21.64
N LEU A 325 -52.25 -8.12 -22.88
CA LEU A 325 -53.64 -8.20 -23.29
C LEU A 325 -54.16 -9.64 -23.48
N HIS A 326 -53.32 -10.68 -23.43
CA HIS A 326 -53.81 -12.06 -23.47
C HIS A 326 -53.82 -12.71 -22.08
N SER A 327 -55.03 -12.86 -21.53
CA SER A 327 -55.29 -13.83 -20.48
C SER A 327 -55.12 -15.23 -21.07
N TRP A 328 -54.05 -15.93 -20.71
CA TRP A 328 -53.90 -17.35 -21.00
C TRP A 328 -55.09 -18.09 -20.38
N PRO A 329 -55.88 -18.87 -21.14
CA PRO A 329 -56.93 -19.68 -20.55
C PRO A 329 -56.32 -20.68 -19.54
N ASP A 330 -57.04 -20.96 -18.44
CA ASP A 330 -56.68 -21.97 -17.41
C ASP A 330 -56.65 -23.38 -18.03
N ILE A 331 -55.62 -23.65 -18.82
CA ILE A 331 -55.38 -24.95 -19.43
C ILE A 331 -54.06 -25.44 -18.85
N ALA A 332 -54.11 -26.60 -18.19
CA ALA A 332 -52.90 -27.35 -17.89
C ALA A 332 -52.28 -27.78 -19.23
N LEU A 333 -51.35 -26.98 -19.75
CA LEU A 333 -50.88 -27.07 -21.12
C LEU A 333 -49.60 -27.89 -21.23
N ASN A 334 -49.71 -29.02 -21.93
CA ASN A 334 -48.58 -29.73 -22.52
C ASN A 334 -48.95 -30.05 -23.99
N PRO A 335 -48.26 -29.49 -24.99
CA PRO A 335 -47.11 -28.58 -24.87
C PRO A 335 -47.51 -27.18 -24.38
N VAL A 336 -46.54 -26.44 -23.85
CA VAL A 336 -46.71 -25.02 -23.46
C VAL A 336 -46.94 -24.18 -24.71
N PRO A 337 -48.11 -23.53 -24.89
CA PRO A 337 -48.37 -22.69 -26.03
C PRO A 337 -47.53 -21.43 -25.96
N VAL A 338 -47.29 -20.87 -27.13
CA VAL A 338 -46.44 -19.71 -27.31
C VAL A 338 -47.16 -18.65 -28.13
N LEU A 339 -46.82 -17.39 -27.86
CA LEU A 339 -47.15 -16.24 -28.69
C LEU A 339 -45.91 -15.88 -29.48
N VAL A 340 -45.97 -15.96 -30.81
CA VAL A 340 -44.87 -15.62 -31.72
C VAL A 340 -45.16 -14.27 -32.36
N SER A 341 -44.27 -13.29 -32.15
CA SER A 341 -44.27 -12.01 -32.86
C SER A 341 -43.29 -12.09 -34.03
N LEU A 342 -43.76 -11.75 -35.23
CA LEU A 342 -42.95 -11.75 -36.45
C LEU A 342 -42.40 -10.36 -36.77
N THR A 343 -41.42 -10.30 -37.67
CA THR A 343 -40.76 -9.06 -38.12
C THR A 343 -41.68 -8.12 -38.90
N ASP A 344 -42.82 -8.61 -39.39
CA ASP A 344 -43.87 -7.84 -40.06
C ASP A 344 -44.96 -7.32 -39.10
N ASP A 345 -44.68 -7.37 -37.78
CA ASP A 345 -45.59 -7.02 -36.67
C ASP A 345 -46.82 -7.94 -36.52
N SER A 346 -46.91 -9.05 -37.26
CA SER A 346 -47.97 -10.04 -37.06
C SER A 346 -47.73 -10.89 -35.80
N ILE A 347 -48.82 -11.35 -35.18
CA ILE A 347 -48.81 -12.16 -33.95
C ILE A 347 -49.53 -13.48 -34.20
N LEU A 348 -48.86 -14.59 -33.86
CA LEU A 348 -49.39 -15.95 -33.93
C LEU A 348 -49.47 -16.53 -32.52
N ILE A 349 -50.52 -17.29 -32.23
CA ILE A 349 -50.75 -17.95 -30.93
C ILE A 349 -51.05 -19.41 -31.21
N GLY A 350 -50.43 -20.31 -30.46
CA GLY A 350 -50.52 -21.75 -30.71
C GLY A 350 -49.32 -22.53 -30.17
N ASN A 351 -49.07 -23.70 -30.75
CA ASN A 351 -48.05 -24.64 -30.29
C ASN A 351 -46.84 -24.63 -31.23
N TRP A 352 -45.65 -24.48 -30.65
CA TRP A 352 -44.40 -24.74 -31.35
C TRP A 352 -44.10 -26.24 -31.29
N ILE A 353 -44.06 -26.87 -32.48
CA ILE A 353 -44.01 -28.34 -32.66
C ILE A 353 -42.59 -28.84 -32.86
N SER A 354 -41.84 -28.23 -33.79
CA SER A 354 -40.45 -28.60 -34.08
C SER A 354 -39.71 -27.43 -34.75
N VAL A 355 -38.39 -27.55 -34.87
CA VAL A 355 -37.53 -26.63 -35.61
C VAL A 355 -36.59 -27.41 -36.53
N ASP A 356 -36.36 -26.88 -37.73
CA ASP A 356 -35.30 -27.29 -38.65
C ASP A 356 -34.34 -26.11 -38.90
N ASP A 357 -33.28 -26.33 -39.69
CA ASP A 357 -32.23 -25.32 -39.93
C ASP A 357 -32.74 -23.97 -40.46
N GLU A 358 -33.91 -23.92 -41.10
CA GLU A 358 -34.45 -22.69 -41.71
C GLU A 358 -35.86 -22.31 -41.19
N TYR A 359 -36.65 -23.28 -40.70
CA TYR A 359 -38.07 -23.08 -40.38
C TYR A 359 -38.49 -23.66 -39.03
N TRP A 360 -39.45 -22.97 -38.43
CA TRP A 360 -40.23 -23.44 -37.28
C TRP A 360 -41.53 -24.04 -37.77
N MET A 361 -41.85 -25.23 -37.26
CA MET A 361 -43.15 -25.87 -37.43
C MET A 361 -44.08 -25.39 -36.32
N PHE A 362 -45.10 -24.62 -36.68
CA PHE A 362 -46.02 -24.00 -35.74
C PHE A 362 -47.46 -24.40 -36.04
N GLN A 363 -48.23 -24.71 -35.01
CA GLN A 363 -49.65 -25.02 -35.11
C GLN A 363 -50.46 -23.93 -34.42
N ARG A 364 -51.33 -23.24 -35.17
CA ARG A 364 -52.13 -22.14 -34.63
C ARG A 364 -53.25 -22.65 -33.72
N GLU A 365 -53.56 -21.89 -32.67
CA GLU A 365 -54.72 -22.13 -31.82
C GLU A 365 -56.01 -22.19 -32.65
N GLY A 366 -56.80 -23.25 -32.46
CA GLY A 366 -58.03 -23.50 -33.22
C GLY A 366 -57.85 -24.22 -34.56
N GLU A 367 -56.61 -24.55 -34.97
CA GLU A 367 -56.32 -25.28 -36.22
C GLU A 367 -55.65 -26.65 -35.95
N GLU A 368 -56.42 -27.63 -35.46
CA GLU A 368 -55.92 -28.94 -34.99
C GLU A 368 -55.23 -29.80 -36.07
N GLU A 369 -55.51 -29.59 -37.37
CA GLU A 369 -54.91 -30.38 -38.47
C GLU A 369 -53.93 -29.60 -39.35
N ARG A 370 -53.70 -28.30 -39.09
CA ARG A 370 -52.90 -27.44 -39.98
C ARG A 370 -51.63 -26.96 -39.30
N GLN A 371 -50.49 -27.36 -39.86
CA GLN A 371 -49.18 -26.85 -39.48
C GLN A 371 -48.71 -25.79 -40.47
N GLN A 372 -48.14 -24.71 -39.95
CA GLN A 372 -47.54 -23.62 -40.68
C GLN A 372 -46.02 -23.67 -40.53
N ARG A 373 -45.29 -23.42 -41.63
CA ARG A 373 -43.85 -23.18 -41.61
C ARG A 373 -43.59 -21.68 -41.47
N ILE A 374 -42.83 -21.30 -40.46
CA ILE A 374 -42.39 -19.91 -40.22
C ILE A 374 -40.88 -19.89 -40.38
N LYS A 375 -40.33 -18.97 -41.18
CA LYS A 375 -38.88 -18.89 -41.32
C LYS A 375 -38.25 -18.35 -40.04
N SER A 376 -37.18 -18.97 -39.55
CA SER A 376 -36.53 -18.58 -38.28
C SER A 376 -36.08 -17.11 -38.28
N SER A 377 -35.67 -16.59 -39.44
CA SER A 377 -35.28 -15.18 -39.61
C SER A 377 -36.43 -14.17 -39.48
N ASP A 378 -37.66 -14.64 -39.61
CA ASP A 378 -38.85 -13.79 -39.58
C ASP A 378 -39.42 -13.68 -38.15
N ILE A 379 -38.82 -14.39 -37.19
CA ILE A 379 -39.24 -14.40 -35.79
C ILE A 379 -38.53 -13.31 -35.03
N LEU A 380 -39.30 -12.38 -34.47
CA LEU A 380 -38.79 -11.30 -33.65
C LEU A 380 -38.77 -11.68 -32.17
N GLN A 381 -39.83 -12.31 -31.68
CA GLN A 381 -40.00 -12.65 -30.27
C GLN A 381 -40.94 -13.84 -30.11
N VAL A 382 -40.73 -14.61 -29.05
CA VAL A 382 -41.61 -15.70 -28.61
C VAL A 382 -41.86 -15.53 -27.12
N GLU A 383 -43.12 -15.55 -26.69
CA GLU A 383 -43.50 -15.57 -25.29
C GLU A 383 -44.13 -16.91 -24.94
N PHE A 384 -43.70 -17.51 -23.83
CA PHE A 384 -44.22 -18.80 -23.37
C PHE A 384 -45.30 -18.58 -22.33
N ALA A 385 -46.40 -19.32 -22.44
CA ALA A 385 -47.44 -19.32 -21.44
C ALA A 385 -46.87 -19.72 -20.07
N GLN A 386 -47.12 -18.89 -19.06
CA GLN A 386 -46.67 -19.15 -17.69
C GLN A 386 -47.81 -19.78 -16.89
N SER A 387 -47.51 -20.86 -16.17
CA SER A 387 -48.41 -21.42 -15.16
C SER A 387 -48.55 -20.41 -14.00
N GLN A 388 -49.76 -20.26 -13.45
CA GLN A 388 -49.99 -19.45 -12.24
C GLN A 388 -49.21 -19.96 -11.02
N THR A 389 -48.83 -21.25 -11.03
CA THR A 389 -47.95 -21.85 -10.03
C THR A 389 -46.54 -21.92 -10.61
N PRO A 390 -45.54 -21.23 -10.01
CA PRO A 390 -44.15 -21.34 -10.44
C PRO A 390 -43.72 -22.82 -10.46
N PRO A 391 -42.90 -23.25 -11.43
CA PRO A 391 -42.42 -24.63 -11.45
C PRO A 391 -41.79 -24.98 -10.10
N GLU A 392 -42.21 -26.11 -9.51
CA GLU A 392 -41.61 -26.61 -8.26
C GLU A 392 -40.12 -26.82 -8.49
N LEU A 393 -39.30 -26.00 -7.82
CA LEU A 393 -37.90 -26.33 -7.63
C LEU A 393 -37.83 -27.66 -6.89
N SER A 394 -36.93 -28.55 -7.29
CA SER A 394 -36.57 -29.69 -6.44
C SER A 394 -36.14 -29.14 -5.08
N THR A 395 -37.02 -29.27 -4.09
CA THR A 395 -36.83 -28.83 -2.70
C THR A 395 -35.85 -29.75 -1.95
N GLU A 396 -34.85 -30.31 -2.64
CA GLU A 396 -33.69 -30.87 -1.97
C GLU A 396 -32.77 -29.71 -1.56
N VAL A 397 -33.20 -29.01 -0.50
CA VAL A 397 -32.55 -27.86 0.16
C VAL A 397 -31.21 -28.23 0.81
N SER A 398 -30.56 -29.33 0.41
CA SER A 398 -29.31 -29.79 1.04
C SER A 398 -28.03 -29.34 0.33
N GLU A 399 -28.12 -28.84 -0.90
CA GLU A 399 -26.93 -28.58 -1.72
C GLU A 399 -26.68 -27.10 -2.05
N THR A 400 -25.40 -26.73 -2.04
CA THR A 400 -24.96 -25.35 -2.29
C THR A 400 -25.20 -24.99 -3.75
N THR A 401 -26.10 -24.03 -3.98
CA THR A 401 -26.43 -23.54 -5.33
C THR A 401 -25.62 -22.29 -5.65
N PHE A 402 -25.07 -22.23 -6.86
CA PHE A 402 -24.32 -21.10 -7.39
C PHE A 402 -25.03 -20.47 -8.58
N ARG A 403 -24.81 -19.17 -8.78
CA ARG A 403 -25.11 -18.44 -10.00
C ARG A 403 -23.80 -18.15 -10.72
N LEU A 404 -23.71 -18.67 -11.94
CA LEU A 404 -22.60 -18.55 -12.86
C LEU A 404 -22.86 -17.36 -13.81
N SER A 405 -21.81 -16.60 -14.14
CA SER A 405 -21.81 -15.67 -15.28
C SER A 405 -20.55 -15.83 -16.12
N THR A 406 -20.67 -15.60 -17.43
CA THR A 406 -19.56 -15.66 -18.39
C THR A 406 -19.18 -14.29 -18.93
N PHE A 407 -17.98 -14.15 -19.52
CA PHE A 407 -17.56 -12.91 -20.17
C PHE A 407 -18.43 -12.54 -21.39
N LYS A 408 -19.08 -13.53 -22.01
CA LYS A 408 -20.05 -13.34 -23.10
C LYS A 408 -21.46 -12.98 -22.61
N GLY A 409 -21.69 -12.97 -21.29
CA GLY A 409 -22.95 -12.54 -20.69
C GLY A 409 -23.97 -13.65 -20.44
N GLN A 410 -23.63 -14.93 -20.65
CA GLN A 410 -24.49 -16.03 -20.20
C GLN A 410 -24.62 -15.99 -18.68
N ARG A 411 -25.80 -16.36 -18.18
CA ARG A 411 -26.09 -16.42 -16.74
C ARG A 411 -26.95 -17.63 -16.44
N LEU A 412 -26.53 -18.46 -15.49
CA LEU A 412 -27.26 -19.65 -15.07
C LEU A 412 -27.16 -19.87 -13.56
N ALA A 413 -28.24 -20.32 -12.94
CA ALA A 413 -28.21 -20.90 -11.60
C ALA A 413 -28.12 -22.42 -11.67
N GLY A 414 -27.41 -23.02 -10.73
CA GLY A 414 -27.12 -24.44 -10.74
C GLY A 414 -26.19 -24.91 -9.64
N ARG A 415 -25.85 -26.20 -9.67
CA ARG A 415 -24.95 -26.85 -8.73
C ARG A 415 -23.55 -26.95 -9.29
N TYR A 416 -22.56 -26.65 -8.45
CA TYR A 416 -21.16 -26.91 -8.75
C TYR A 416 -20.89 -28.42 -8.67
N LEU A 417 -20.20 -28.99 -9.66
CA LEU A 417 -19.85 -30.42 -9.70
C LEU A 417 -18.34 -30.70 -9.66
N GLY A 418 -17.49 -29.68 -9.79
CA GLY A 418 -16.04 -29.85 -9.85
C GLY A 418 -15.37 -28.99 -10.91
N VAL A 419 -14.05 -29.07 -10.99
CA VAL A 419 -13.23 -28.53 -12.07
C VAL A 419 -12.31 -29.64 -12.55
N ILE A 420 -12.38 -29.97 -13.84
CA ILE A 420 -11.63 -31.06 -14.46
C ILE A 420 -10.96 -30.52 -15.73
N ASP A 421 -9.64 -30.67 -15.84
CA ASP A 421 -8.85 -30.25 -17.00
C ASP A 421 -9.09 -28.77 -17.37
N GLY A 422 -9.17 -27.88 -16.36
CA GLY A 422 -9.42 -26.46 -16.57
C GLY A 422 -10.83 -26.13 -17.09
N ARG A 423 -11.80 -27.04 -16.90
CA ARG A 423 -13.22 -26.81 -17.22
C ARG A 423 -14.09 -27.00 -15.98
N LEU A 424 -14.90 -25.99 -15.68
CA LEU A 424 -15.93 -26.02 -14.64
C LEU A 424 -17.04 -26.99 -15.05
N GLN A 425 -17.30 -27.98 -14.20
CA GLN A 425 -18.44 -28.88 -14.31
C GLN A 425 -19.61 -28.28 -13.51
N PHE A 426 -20.76 -28.10 -14.17
CA PHE A 426 -21.88 -27.38 -13.60
C PHE A 426 -23.20 -28.03 -13.99
N HIS A 427 -24.14 -28.17 -13.06
CA HIS A 427 -25.49 -28.65 -13.35
C HIS A 427 -26.48 -27.50 -13.25
N PRO A 428 -26.95 -26.93 -14.37
CA PRO A 428 -27.98 -25.89 -14.33
C PRO A 428 -29.26 -26.43 -13.69
N ASN A 429 -29.95 -25.62 -12.88
CA ASN A 429 -31.22 -26.02 -12.25
C ASN A 429 -32.34 -26.23 -13.27
N VAL A 430 -32.21 -25.59 -14.44
CA VAL A 430 -33.21 -25.57 -15.52
C VAL A 430 -32.95 -26.61 -16.61
N SER A 431 -31.81 -27.32 -16.52
CA SER A 431 -31.39 -28.26 -17.55
C SER A 431 -31.43 -29.70 -17.06
N LEU A 432 -31.68 -30.63 -17.99
CA LEU A 432 -31.66 -32.06 -17.71
C LEU A 432 -30.23 -32.56 -17.44
N ASP A 433 -29.28 -32.08 -18.23
CA ASP A 433 -27.92 -32.59 -18.28
C ASP A 433 -26.93 -31.58 -17.68
N PRO A 434 -25.83 -32.08 -17.07
CA PRO A 434 -24.74 -31.21 -16.67
C PRO A 434 -24.03 -30.62 -17.90
N THR A 435 -23.38 -29.48 -17.69
CA THR A 435 -22.62 -28.75 -18.71
C THR A 435 -21.19 -28.47 -18.26
N THR A 436 -20.33 -28.10 -19.22
CA THR A 436 -18.92 -27.78 -18.96
C THR A 436 -18.55 -26.43 -19.55
N LEU A 437 -17.87 -25.61 -18.77
CA LEU A 437 -17.42 -24.27 -19.17
C LEU A 437 -15.90 -24.16 -19.02
N ALA A 438 -15.20 -23.62 -20.02
CA ALA A 438 -13.78 -23.32 -19.86
C ALA A 438 -13.58 -22.20 -18.82
N LEU A 439 -12.59 -22.33 -17.93
CA LEU A 439 -12.34 -21.33 -16.89
C LEU A 439 -11.99 -19.93 -17.45
N SER A 440 -11.52 -19.86 -18.71
CA SER A 440 -11.29 -18.60 -19.42
C SER A 440 -12.58 -17.84 -19.76
N ASP A 441 -13.70 -18.55 -19.89
CA ASP A 441 -15.01 -17.97 -20.20
C ASP A 441 -15.79 -17.60 -18.92
N LEU A 442 -15.43 -18.20 -17.78
CA LEU A 442 -16.00 -17.90 -16.46
C LEU A 442 -15.68 -16.45 -16.05
N ARG A 443 -16.70 -15.69 -15.68
CA ARG A 443 -16.54 -14.34 -15.11
C ARG A 443 -16.70 -14.36 -13.59
N THR A 444 -17.86 -14.83 -13.12
CA THR A 444 -18.11 -14.99 -11.69
C THR A 444 -18.86 -16.29 -11.38
N LEU A 445 -18.66 -16.80 -10.18
CA LEU A 445 -19.43 -17.90 -9.60
C LEU A 445 -19.83 -17.49 -8.18
N ASN A 446 -21.13 -17.29 -7.95
CA ASN A 446 -21.67 -16.68 -6.73
C ASN A 446 -22.62 -17.62 -6.01
N GLN A 447 -22.42 -17.83 -4.71
CA GLN A 447 -23.34 -18.63 -3.90
C GLN A 447 -24.69 -17.90 -3.75
N THR A 448 -25.80 -18.61 -4.00
CA THR A 448 -27.16 -18.02 -4.01
C THR A 448 -27.81 -17.95 -2.63
N VAL A 449 -27.42 -18.83 -1.71
CA VAL A 449 -27.88 -18.84 -0.31
C VAL A 449 -26.66 -19.03 0.59
N THR A 450 -26.37 -18.03 1.42
CA THR A 450 -25.33 -18.12 2.44
C THR A 450 -25.90 -18.89 3.63
N THR A 451 -25.37 -20.09 3.89
CA THR A 451 -25.63 -20.78 5.15
C THR A 451 -25.11 -19.91 6.30
N ARG A 452 -26.01 -19.50 7.22
CA ARG A 452 -25.63 -18.82 8.46
C ARG A 452 -24.84 -19.80 9.34
N ASN A 453 -23.55 -19.92 9.12
CA ASN A 453 -22.63 -20.58 10.04
C ASN A 453 -21.62 -19.57 10.58
N ALA A 454 -22.11 -18.63 11.39
CA ALA A 454 -21.28 -17.76 12.21
C ALA A 454 -21.36 -18.23 13.66
N ASN A 455 -20.49 -19.18 14.01
CA ASN A 455 -19.99 -19.35 15.37
C ASN A 455 -18.66 -20.13 15.29
N THR A 456 -17.61 -19.46 14.84
CA THR A 456 -16.24 -19.95 15.01
C THR A 456 -15.49 -19.07 16.01
N SER A 457 -14.68 -19.71 16.83
CA SER A 457 -14.06 -19.18 18.04
C SER A 457 -13.29 -17.84 17.86
N SER A 458 -13.52 -16.91 18.79
CA SER A 458 -12.99 -15.52 18.82
C SER A 458 -11.46 -15.36 18.80
N ARG A 459 -10.69 -16.46 18.97
CA ARG A 459 -9.22 -16.41 19.00
C ARG A 459 -8.58 -16.55 17.61
N LEU A 460 -9.21 -17.29 16.70
CA LEU A 460 -8.76 -17.42 15.30
C LEU A 460 -9.13 -16.19 14.47
N GLU A 461 -10.21 -15.48 14.83
CA GLU A 461 -10.64 -14.26 14.15
C GLU A 461 -9.57 -13.16 14.10
N ARG A 462 -8.63 -13.16 15.06
CA ARG A 462 -7.55 -12.16 15.15
C ARG A 462 -6.33 -12.50 14.31
N ARG A 463 -6.17 -13.78 13.90
CA ARG A 463 -4.98 -14.24 13.19
C ARG A 463 -5.18 -14.15 11.70
N ARG A 464 -4.39 -13.33 11.00
CA ARG A 464 -4.61 -13.05 9.57
C ARG A 464 -3.30 -13.06 8.78
N LEU A 465 -3.28 -13.82 7.69
CA LEU A 465 -2.27 -13.71 6.65
C LEU A 465 -2.73 -12.64 5.65
N ILE A 466 -1.90 -11.62 5.47
CA ILE A 466 -2.17 -10.45 4.65
C ILE A 466 -1.06 -10.33 3.61
N ALA A 467 -1.44 -10.36 2.34
CA ALA A 467 -0.57 -10.11 1.19
C ALA A 467 -1.35 -9.31 0.14
N GLU A 468 -0.75 -9.00 -1.00
CA GLU A 468 -1.44 -8.31 -2.09
C GLU A 468 -2.67 -9.13 -2.55
N GLY A 469 -3.87 -8.53 -2.45
CA GLY A 469 -5.14 -9.19 -2.78
C GLY A 469 -5.57 -10.34 -1.86
N THR A 470 -4.80 -10.64 -0.81
CA THR A 470 -5.05 -11.80 0.08
C THR A 470 -5.17 -11.36 1.53
N ASN A 471 -6.26 -11.75 2.18
CA ASN A 471 -6.54 -11.55 3.60
C ASN A 471 -7.27 -12.80 4.14
N LEU A 472 -6.49 -13.74 4.65
CA LEU A 472 -6.99 -15.04 5.09
C LEU A 472 -6.84 -15.20 6.60
N ARG A 473 -7.92 -15.54 7.29
CA ARG A 473 -7.81 -16.15 8.62
C ARG A 473 -7.27 -17.56 8.52
N GLY A 474 -6.42 -17.93 9.48
CA GLY A 474 -5.80 -19.25 9.50
C GLY A 474 -4.66 -19.35 10.47
N ARG A 475 -3.92 -20.46 10.36
CA ARG A 475 -2.76 -20.75 11.20
C ARG A 475 -1.67 -21.43 10.41
N PHE A 476 -0.43 -21.32 10.91
CA PHE A 476 0.62 -22.23 10.51
C PHE A 476 0.40 -23.60 11.15
N VAL A 477 0.61 -24.65 10.38
CA VAL A 477 0.52 -26.04 10.82
C VAL A 477 1.90 -26.68 10.80
N PRO A 478 2.15 -27.72 11.62
CA PRO A 478 3.44 -28.38 11.63
C PRO A 478 3.83 -28.91 10.26
N THR A 479 5.09 -28.71 9.86
CA THR A 479 5.66 -29.37 8.68
C THR A 479 5.79 -30.85 8.99
N SER A 480 5.05 -31.72 8.30
CA SER A 480 5.05 -33.16 8.59
C SER A 480 6.41 -33.76 8.22
N ALA A 481 6.99 -34.58 9.10
CA ALA A 481 8.27 -35.26 8.86
C ALA A 481 8.13 -36.52 7.96
N ASN A 482 6.90 -36.90 7.57
CA ASN A 482 6.58 -38.23 7.02
C ASN A 482 5.81 -38.22 5.69
N GLU A 483 5.47 -37.08 5.11
CA GLU A 483 5.11 -37.02 3.69
C GLU A 483 6.42 -36.97 2.90
N SER A 484 6.59 -37.92 1.96
CA SER A 484 7.85 -38.20 1.27
C SER A 484 8.71 -36.96 1.00
N ALA A 485 9.94 -36.98 1.49
CA ALA A 485 10.99 -35.96 1.38
C ALA A 485 11.43 -35.58 -0.06
N ASN A 486 10.58 -35.83 -1.05
CA ASN A 486 10.76 -35.46 -2.44
C ASN A 486 9.77 -34.37 -2.95
N ASP A 487 8.70 -34.02 -2.21
CA ASP A 487 7.65 -33.10 -2.70
C ASP A 487 7.26 -31.92 -1.79
N SER A 488 7.72 -31.85 -0.52
CA SER A 488 7.49 -30.66 0.32
C SER A 488 8.53 -29.59 0.00
N THR A 489 8.16 -28.57 -0.77
CA THR A 489 9.08 -27.50 -1.22
C THR A 489 9.21 -26.33 -0.24
N GLY A 490 8.27 -26.17 0.71
CA GLY A 490 8.22 -25.02 1.62
C GLY A 490 8.40 -25.38 3.10
N ALA A 491 9.26 -24.65 3.81
CA ALA A 491 9.48 -24.80 5.25
C ALA A 491 8.35 -24.23 6.13
N MET A 492 7.39 -23.51 5.52
CA MET A 492 6.24 -22.89 6.19
C MET A 492 4.94 -23.35 5.53
N ARG A 493 4.03 -23.94 6.30
CA ARG A 493 2.73 -24.45 5.81
C ARG A 493 1.56 -23.73 6.47
N PHE A 494 0.68 -23.12 5.67
CA PHE A 494 -0.45 -22.33 6.15
C PHE A 494 -1.79 -23.02 5.87
N GLU A 495 -2.65 -23.08 6.88
CA GLU A 495 -4.01 -23.61 6.85
C GLU A 495 -5.01 -22.45 6.99
N PRO A 496 -5.67 -22.02 5.89
CA PRO A 496 -6.79 -21.09 5.99
C PRO A 496 -7.98 -21.73 6.71
N MET A 497 -8.82 -20.90 7.33
CA MET A 497 -10.06 -21.40 7.93
C MET A 497 -10.98 -22.02 6.86
N GLY A 498 -11.36 -23.29 7.05
CA GLY A 498 -12.26 -23.99 6.13
C GLY A 498 -11.59 -24.45 4.82
N ALA A 499 -10.26 -24.52 4.79
CA ALA A 499 -9.51 -25.00 3.63
C ALA A 499 -8.35 -25.92 4.02
N SER A 500 -7.87 -26.71 3.05
CA SER A 500 -6.67 -27.53 3.23
C SER A 500 -5.39 -26.68 3.37
N PRO A 501 -4.38 -27.15 4.13
CA PRO A 501 -3.11 -26.46 4.24
C PRO A 501 -2.25 -26.53 2.97
N ALA A 502 -1.53 -25.45 2.65
CA ALA A 502 -0.59 -25.37 1.54
C ALA A 502 0.77 -24.80 1.98
N ASP A 503 1.84 -25.22 1.28
CA ASP A 503 3.22 -24.80 1.55
C ASP A 503 3.51 -23.44 0.89
N MET A 504 4.11 -22.53 1.64
CA MET A 504 4.55 -21.23 1.15
C MET A 504 5.81 -21.37 0.28
N LEU A 505 5.85 -20.61 -0.82
CA LEU A 505 7.03 -20.49 -1.68
C LEU A 505 8.01 -19.42 -1.17
N ASP A 506 9.27 -19.51 -1.59
CA ASP A 506 10.36 -18.63 -1.16
C ASP A 506 10.18 -17.15 -1.57
N ASP A 507 9.42 -16.91 -2.62
CA ASP A 507 9.09 -15.59 -3.14
C ASP A 507 7.83 -14.97 -2.51
N PHE A 508 7.14 -15.69 -1.61
CA PHE A 508 5.99 -15.15 -0.91
C PHE A 508 6.37 -13.89 -0.11
N SER A 509 5.59 -12.82 -0.30
CA SER A 509 5.76 -11.55 0.39
C SER A 509 4.44 -11.10 1.01
N GLY A 510 4.49 -10.75 2.29
CA GLY A 510 3.31 -10.37 3.06
C GLY A 510 3.60 -10.33 4.56
N ARG A 511 2.54 -10.38 5.36
CA ARG A 511 2.63 -10.44 6.82
C ARG A 511 1.55 -11.32 7.44
N TYR A 512 1.84 -11.88 8.59
CA TYR A 512 0.91 -12.65 9.40
C TYR A 512 0.75 -11.99 10.76
N VAL A 513 -0.45 -11.45 11.01
CA VAL A 513 -0.79 -10.76 12.25
C VAL A 513 -1.35 -11.78 13.24
N ILE A 514 -0.72 -11.94 14.40
CA ILE A 514 -1.18 -12.85 15.47
C ILE A 514 -1.92 -12.07 16.55
N ARG A 515 -1.40 -10.88 16.89
CA ARG A 515 -1.97 -9.96 17.86
C ARG A 515 -2.03 -8.58 17.22
N SER A 516 -3.22 -7.99 17.12
CA SER A 516 -3.33 -6.57 16.78
C SER A 516 -2.86 -5.75 17.97
N THR A 517 -1.60 -5.33 17.99
CA THR A 517 -1.21 -4.17 18.78
C THR A 517 -1.75 -2.94 18.05
N THR A 518 -3.05 -2.68 18.14
CA THR A 518 -3.51 -1.31 17.92
C THR A 518 -2.81 -0.50 19.00
N PRO A 519 -2.02 0.53 18.69
CA PRO A 519 -1.62 1.46 19.72
C PRO A 519 -2.92 1.93 20.36
N ILE A 520 -3.04 1.78 21.67
CA ILE A 520 -4.11 2.43 22.41
C ILE A 520 -3.95 3.91 22.05
N VAL A 521 -4.81 4.41 21.16
CA VAL A 521 -5.02 5.85 21.03
C VAL A 521 -5.42 6.23 22.44
N LYS A 522 -4.51 6.88 23.17
CA LYS A 522 -4.88 7.58 24.39
C LYS A 522 -5.96 8.54 23.92
N THR A 523 -7.21 8.17 24.14
CA THR A 523 -8.29 9.13 24.20
C THR A 523 -7.78 10.19 25.15
N GLU A 524 -7.58 11.40 24.63
CA GLU A 524 -7.27 12.53 25.49
C GLU A 524 -8.28 12.51 26.62
N PRO A 525 -7.84 12.47 27.89
CA PRO A 525 -8.78 12.59 28.98
C PRO A 525 -9.55 13.90 28.77
N PRO A 526 -10.88 13.92 29.00
CA PRO A 526 -11.69 15.10 28.78
C PRO A 526 -11.02 16.30 29.45
N GLN A 527 -10.84 17.38 28.67
CA GLN A 527 -10.18 18.60 29.11
C GLN A 527 -10.71 18.99 30.48
N SER A 528 -9.83 18.93 31.48
CA SER A 528 -10.16 19.40 32.81
C SER A 528 -10.37 20.93 32.76
N PRO A 529 -11.34 21.48 33.50
CA PRO A 529 -11.60 22.91 33.48
C PRO A 529 -10.35 23.70 33.93
N PRO A 530 -10.16 24.94 33.45
CA PRO A 530 -8.95 25.69 33.70
C PRO A 530 -8.77 25.94 35.20
N ARG A 531 -7.60 25.55 35.73
CA ARG A 531 -7.22 25.91 37.11
C ARG A 531 -6.92 27.42 37.19
N PRO A 532 -7.25 28.06 38.32
CA PRO A 532 -7.01 29.49 38.50
C PRO A 532 -5.51 29.79 38.57
N VAL A 533 -5.11 30.82 37.83
CA VAL A 533 -3.76 31.41 37.82
C VAL A 533 -3.43 31.97 39.21
N ARG A 534 -2.25 31.63 39.75
CA ARG A 534 -1.66 32.31 40.92
C ARG A 534 -0.50 33.21 40.47
N PRO A 535 -0.24 34.33 41.17
CA PRO A 535 0.69 35.36 40.73
C PRO A 535 2.16 34.95 40.91
N PRO A 536 3.11 35.64 40.23
CA PRO A 536 4.51 35.24 40.21
C PRO A 536 5.21 35.70 41.48
N GLN A 537 5.98 34.81 42.11
CA GLN A 537 7.01 35.19 43.07
C GLN A 537 8.27 34.36 42.86
N GLY A 538 9.35 35.06 42.49
CA GLY A 538 10.61 34.99 43.24
C GLY A 538 11.55 33.82 42.97
N VAL A 539 12.69 34.16 42.37
CA VAL A 539 13.94 33.40 42.26
C VAL A 539 14.48 33.05 43.65
N PHE A 540 14.74 31.75 43.92
CA PHE A 540 15.86 31.13 44.68
C PHE A 540 15.45 29.78 45.31
N GLY A 541 16.25 28.72 45.11
CA GLY A 541 16.38 27.64 46.10
C GLY A 541 16.15 26.21 45.63
N PHE A 542 17.26 25.51 45.40
CA PHE A 542 17.44 24.05 45.31
C PHE A 542 16.88 23.24 46.51
N PHE A 543 16.53 21.97 46.26
CA PHE A 543 16.29 20.78 47.14
C PHE A 543 14.91 20.49 47.80
N VAL A 544 14.21 19.49 47.20
CA VAL A 544 13.60 18.25 47.76
C VAL A 544 12.36 18.29 48.67
N ARG A 545 11.25 17.69 48.19
CA ARG A 545 10.60 16.44 48.70
C ARG A 545 9.40 16.10 47.78
N ALA A 546 9.41 14.97 47.08
CA ALA A 546 9.07 13.63 47.57
C ALA A 546 7.62 13.49 48.03
N PHE A 547 6.80 12.87 47.17
CA PHE A 547 5.92 11.72 47.39
C PHE A 547 4.57 11.85 46.67
N GLY A 548 4.40 10.99 45.66
CA GLY A 548 3.15 10.77 44.94
C GLY A 548 3.33 9.76 43.79
N ASN A 549 4.04 8.66 44.05
CA ASN A 549 4.18 7.56 43.09
C ASN A 549 2.84 6.82 42.97
N ASN A 550 2.23 6.89 41.78
CA ASN A 550 1.45 5.79 41.24
C ASN A 550 2.28 5.21 40.09
N PRO A 551 2.76 3.96 40.17
CA PRO A 551 3.53 3.38 39.08
C PRO A 551 2.54 3.00 37.97
N ALA A 552 2.50 3.80 36.91
CA ALA A 552 2.31 3.19 35.61
C ALA A 552 3.47 2.21 35.45
N THR A 553 3.18 0.93 35.25
CA THR A 553 4.15 -0.11 34.90
C THR A 553 4.81 0.26 33.58
N GLN A 554 5.81 1.14 33.65
CA GLN A 554 6.70 1.44 32.55
C GLN A 554 7.53 0.18 32.29
N SER A 555 7.27 -0.45 31.15
CA SER A 555 8.02 -1.58 30.63
C SER A 555 9.50 -1.20 30.55
N LYS A 556 10.35 -1.80 31.38
CA LYS A 556 11.80 -1.66 31.26
C LYS A 556 12.26 -2.48 30.04
N THR A 557 12.78 -1.82 29.02
CA THR A 557 13.38 -2.54 27.87
C THR A 557 14.60 -3.34 28.37
N PRO A 558 14.67 -4.66 28.13
CA PRO A 558 15.76 -5.49 28.62
C PRO A 558 17.08 -5.28 27.84
N PRO A 559 18.21 -5.85 28.30
CA PRO A 559 19.46 -5.86 27.55
C PRO A 559 19.28 -6.55 26.19
N SER A 560 19.91 -5.99 25.17
CA SER A 560 19.74 -6.44 23.79
C SER A 560 20.92 -6.06 22.91
N LEU A 561 21.00 -6.74 21.78
CA LEU A 561 21.96 -6.53 20.71
C LEU A 561 21.19 -6.16 19.45
N SER A 562 21.51 -5.02 18.84
CA SER A 562 20.94 -4.59 17.56
C SER A 562 21.97 -4.83 16.46
N LEU A 563 21.56 -5.53 15.40
CA LEU A 563 22.37 -5.78 14.22
C LEU A 563 22.12 -4.72 13.16
N ARG A 564 23.10 -4.49 12.28
CA ARG A 564 22.98 -3.55 11.14
C ARG A 564 21.86 -3.93 10.16
N THR A 565 21.48 -5.21 10.12
CA THR A 565 20.33 -5.74 9.39
C THR A 565 18.96 -5.43 10.04
N GLY A 566 18.95 -4.68 11.15
CA GLY A 566 17.75 -4.25 11.88
C GLY A 566 17.22 -5.24 12.91
N GLU A 567 17.84 -6.41 13.06
CA GLU A 567 17.45 -7.41 14.07
C GLU A 567 17.80 -6.94 15.48
N VAL A 568 16.92 -7.19 16.45
CA VAL A 568 17.11 -6.87 17.87
C VAL A 568 17.01 -8.15 18.70
N ILE A 569 18.16 -8.63 19.14
CA ILE A 569 18.32 -9.89 19.85
C ILE A 569 18.34 -9.61 21.36
N PRO A 570 17.34 -10.05 22.16
CA PRO A 570 17.45 -10.03 23.61
C PRO A 570 18.62 -10.90 24.07
N ALA A 571 19.63 -10.28 24.67
CA ALA A 571 20.89 -10.93 25.02
C ALA A 571 21.60 -10.16 26.14
N SER A 572 22.30 -10.90 27.00
CA SER A 572 23.22 -10.32 27.98
C SER A 572 24.64 -10.39 27.44
N VAL A 573 25.22 -9.25 27.09
CA VAL A 573 26.62 -9.17 26.64
C VAL A 573 27.56 -9.39 27.82
N SER A 574 28.45 -10.37 27.78
CA SER A 574 29.42 -10.60 28.86
C SER A 574 30.71 -9.83 28.61
N ARG A 575 31.18 -9.80 27.36
CA ARG A 575 32.47 -9.23 26.95
C ARG A 575 32.40 -8.70 25.53
N ILE A 576 33.15 -7.65 25.22
CA ILE A 576 33.41 -7.21 23.84
C ILE A 576 34.92 -7.05 23.68
N ASP A 577 35.48 -7.72 22.68
CA ASP A 577 36.87 -7.56 22.27
C ASP A 577 36.97 -6.81 20.93
N GLU A 578 38.17 -6.69 20.38
CA GLU A 578 38.42 -5.93 19.14
C GLU A 578 37.58 -6.43 17.96
N THR A 579 37.22 -7.71 17.94
CA THR A 579 36.62 -8.37 16.77
C THR A 579 35.24 -8.95 17.04
N ASN A 580 34.90 -9.24 18.30
CA ASN A 580 33.71 -9.99 18.66
C ASN A 580 32.98 -9.42 19.88
N VAL A 581 31.66 -9.51 19.83
CA VAL A 581 30.76 -9.35 20.98
C VAL A 581 30.40 -10.73 21.51
N HIS A 582 30.72 -11.01 22.77
CA HIS A 582 30.36 -12.24 23.49
C HIS A 582 29.09 -12.01 24.30
N PHE A 583 28.11 -12.90 24.15
CA PHE A 583 26.80 -12.73 24.77
C PHE A 583 26.17 -14.07 25.13
N LYS A 584 25.10 -14.00 25.92
CA LYS A 584 24.19 -15.12 26.20
C LYS A 584 22.78 -14.75 25.78
N SER A 585 22.16 -15.61 24.99
CA SER A 585 20.75 -15.50 24.57
C SER A 585 20.02 -16.81 24.87
N GLU A 586 18.72 -16.72 25.10
CA GLU A 586 17.84 -17.91 25.19
C GLU A 586 17.39 -18.41 23.82
N MET A 587 17.64 -17.64 22.76
CA MET A 587 17.11 -17.91 21.41
C MET A 587 18.11 -18.63 20.50
N SER A 588 19.40 -18.63 20.85
CA SER A 588 20.48 -19.25 20.09
C SER A 588 21.56 -19.77 21.04
N ALA A 589 22.23 -20.85 20.63
CA ALA A 589 23.39 -21.42 21.31
C ALA A 589 24.70 -20.66 20.99
N VAL A 590 24.69 -19.78 19.98
CA VAL A 590 25.85 -18.95 19.62
C VAL A 590 26.17 -18.00 20.77
N THR A 591 27.44 -17.99 21.18
CA THR A 591 27.92 -17.19 22.32
C THR A 591 28.74 -15.98 21.90
N LYS A 592 29.04 -15.82 20.60
CA LYS A 592 29.83 -14.70 20.07
C LYS A 592 29.46 -14.36 18.63
N ILE A 593 29.51 -13.08 18.29
CA ILE A 593 29.29 -12.58 16.92
C ILE A 593 30.29 -11.46 16.58
N PRO A 594 30.65 -11.27 15.30
CA PRO A 594 31.55 -10.20 14.88
C PRO A 594 31.02 -8.81 15.27
N SER A 595 31.92 -7.90 15.65
CA SER A 595 31.56 -6.52 16.02
C SER A 595 31.12 -5.66 14.82
N GLU A 596 31.51 -6.05 13.60
CA GLU A 596 31.20 -5.33 12.35
C GLU A 596 29.71 -5.31 12.00
N ILE A 597 28.98 -6.40 12.32
CA ILE A 597 27.55 -6.55 12.07
C ILE A 597 26.68 -5.91 13.16
N ILE A 598 27.30 -5.36 14.22
CA ILE A 598 26.60 -4.72 15.34
C ILE A 598 26.34 -3.25 15.04
N GLU A 599 25.09 -2.85 15.24
CA GLU A 599 24.69 -1.44 15.25
C GLU A 599 24.76 -0.88 16.67
N SER A 600 24.20 -1.60 17.66
CA SER A 600 24.25 -1.16 19.05
C SER A 600 24.15 -2.31 20.06
N VAL A 601 24.67 -2.07 21.26
CA VAL A 601 24.60 -2.97 22.41
C VAL A 601 23.96 -2.23 23.57
N ARG A 602 22.83 -2.73 24.07
CA ARG A 602 22.19 -2.26 25.30
C ARG A 602 22.59 -3.15 26.47
N LEU A 603 23.28 -2.57 27.43
CA LEU A 603 23.82 -3.28 28.60
C LEU A 603 22.86 -3.28 29.79
N GLN A 604 22.06 -2.22 29.95
CA GLN A 604 21.19 -2.02 31.11
C GLN A 604 19.71 -1.96 30.72
N SER A 605 18.84 -2.39 31.64
CA SER A 605 17.38 -2.31 31.42
C SER A 605 16.84 -0.92 31.78
N GLY A 606 16.09 -0.28 30.88
CA GLY A 606 15.48 1.04 31.11
C GLY A 606 15.31 1.87 29.84
N GLN A 607 14.69 3.05 29.98
CA GLN A 607 14.61 4.05 28.91
C GLN A 607 15.72 5.09 29.12
N TYR A 608 16.79 4.94 28.36
CA TYR A 608 17.97 5.81 28.42
C TYR A 608 18.17 6.59 27.11
N GLU A 609 17.09 6.90 26.38
CA GLU A 609 17.22 7.66 25.15
C GLU A 609 17.70 9.09 25.46
N PRO A 610 18.79 9.55 24.82
CA PRO A 610 19.33 10.86 25.10
C PRO A 610 18.40 11.93 24.53
N THR A 611 18.06 12.93 25.34
CA THR A 611 17.29 14.09 24.89
C THR A 611 18.27 15.05 24.22
N LEU A 612 18.55 14.83 22.93
CA LEU A 612 19.45 15.68 22.14
C LEU A 612 18.64 16.64 21.27
N GLU A 613 18.96 17.94 21.37
CA GLU A 613 18.52 18.91 20.37
C GLU A 613 19.16 18.60 19.00
N GLU A 614 18.53 19.03 17.91
CA GLU A 614 18.99 18.75 16.55
C GLU A 614 20.44 19.20 16.32
N ILE A 615 20.79 20.39 16.83
CA ILE A 615 22.14 20.97 16.77
C ILE A 615 23.15 20.13 17.56
N GLU A 616 22.78 19.59 18.72
CA GLU A 616 23.67 18.75 19.53
C GLU A 616 23.95 17.42 18.84
N ARG A 617 22.93 16.85 18.20
CA ARG A 617 23.06 15.63 17.38
C ARG A 617 23.98 15.87 16.18
N GLU A 618 23.79 16.96 15.45
CA GLU A 618 24.66 17.34 14.33
C GLU A 618 26.13 17.46 14.77
N ARG A 619 26.40 18.12 15.91
CA ARG A 619 27.75 18.23 16.49
C ARG A 619 28.34 16.87 16.84
N LEU A 620 27.54 15.96 17.41
CA LEU A 620 27.99 14.61 17.77
C LEU A 620 28.30 13.75 16.54
N LEU A 621 27.71 14.04 15.38
CA LEU A 621 27.90 13.26 14.15
C LEU A 621 28.89 13.87 13.16
N MET A 622 29.16 15.18 13.25
CA MET A 622 30.10 15.85 12.36
C MET A 622 31.56 15.42 12.62
N VAL A 623 32.29 15.05 11.57
CA VAL A 623 33.71 14.69 11.62
C VAL A 623 34.57 15.91 11.27
N PRO A 624 35.41 16.41 12.18
CA PRO A 624 36.34 17.51 11.88
C PRO A 624 37.33 17.13 10.77
N ARG A 625 37.69 18.10 9.90
CA ARG A 625 38.55 17.89 8.72
C ARG A 625 39.87 17.16 9.05
N MET A 626 40.51 17.50 10.18
CA MET A 626 41.76 16.85 10.63
C MET A 626 41.60 15.38 11.05
N ARG A 627 40.37 14.94 11.31
CA ARG A 627 40.03 13.58 11.76
C ARG A 627 39.35 12.72 10.69
N LYS A 628 39.19 13.22 9.45
CA LYS A 628 38.62 12.45 8.33
C LYS A 628 39.27 11.06 8.16
N ARG A 629 40.58 10.95 8.38
CA ARG A 629 41.33 9.69 8.22
C ARG A 629 41.19 8.71 9.40
N ASN A 630 40.71 9.15 10.57
CA ASN A 630 40.57 8.29 11.74
C ASN A 630 39.53 8.84 12.75
N PRO A 631 38.23 8.88 12.40
CA PRO A 631 37.20 9.42 13.27
C PRO A 631 36.93 8.53 14.49
N PRO A 632 36.41 9.08 15.61
CA PRO A 632 35.77 8.27 16.65
C PRO A 632 34.49 7.64 16.09
N THR A 633 34.37 6.32 16.21
CA THR A 633 33.36 5.49 15.55
C THR A 633 32.24 5.02 16.49
N HIS A 634 32.22 5.47 17.76
CA HIS A 634 31.23 5.03 18.75
C HIS A 634 30.59 6.18 19.51
N LEU A 635 29.34 5.98 19.92
CA LEU A 635 28.66 6.76 20.97
C LEU A 635 28.38 5.87 22.17
N LEU A 636 28.67 6.38 23.36
CA LEU A 636 28.22 5.80 24.62
C LEU A 636 27.08 6.62 25.19
N ILE A 637 26.11 5.91 25.74
CA ILE A 637 25.00 6.49 26.50
C ILE A 637 25.10 5.99 27.93
N GLY A 638 25.19 6.94 28.88
CA GLY A 638 25.21 6.65 30.31
C GLY A 638 23.81 6.33 30.86
N VAL A 639 23.73 5.69 32.02
CA VAL A 639 22.46 5.42 32.72
C VAL A 639 21.72 6.68 33.17
N ASN A 640 22.40 7.83 33.18
CA ASN A 640 21.84 9.15 33.44
C ASN A 640 21.41 9.90 32.17
N GLY A 641 21.61 9.33 30.98
CA GLY A 641 21.29 9.94 29.69
C GLY A 641 22.44 10.75 29.05
N ASP A 642 23.60 10.84 29.72
CA ASP A 642 24.77 11.51 29.15
C ASP A 642 25.27 10.79 27.90
N VAL A 643 25.75 11.57 26.91
CA VAL A 643 26.28 11.03 25.65
C VAL A 643 27.75 11.37 25.51
N LEU A 644 28.56 10.37 25.15
CA LEU A 644 30.00 10.54 24.91
C LEU A 644 30.38 9.94 23.56
N ARG A 645 30.98 10.76 22.68
CA ARG A 645 31.62 10.28 21.45
C ARG A 645 33.04 9.81 21.73
N CYS A 646 33.34 8.57 21.34
CA CYS A 646 34.62 7.94 21.63
C CYS A 646 35.00 6.90 20.55
N ARG A 647 36.17 6.31 20.71
CA ARG A 647 36.52 5.03 20.08
C ARG A 647 36.46 3.95 21.14
N PHE A 648 35.59 2.97 20.93
CA PHE A 648 35.48 1.82 21.81
C PHE A 648 36.69 0.89 21.65
N ILE A 649 37.25 0.40 22.77
CA ILE A 649 38.39 -0.54 22.76
C ILE A 649 37.93 -1.93 23.23
N ALA A 650 37.44 -2.03 24.47
CA ALA A 650 37.06 -3.32 25.05
C ALA A 650 36.06 -3.16 26.21
N LEU A 651 35.31 -4.22 26.48
CA LEU A 651 34.39 -4.33 27.63
C LEU A 651 34.51 -5.72 28.26
N ASP A 652 34.52 -5.78 29.58
CA ASP A 652 34.45 -7.01 30.36
C ASP A 652 33.25 -6.98 31.34
N GLU A 653 33.26 -7.86 32.34
CA GLU A 653 32.17 -7.96 33.32
C GLU A 653 32.08 -6.75 34.26
N GLN A 654 33.14 -5.98 34.43
CA GLN A 654 33.24 -4.90 35.41
C GLN A 654 33.46 -3.52 34.78
N THR A 655 34.19 -3.45 33.67
CA THR A 655 34.70 -2.20 33.12
C THR A 655 34.59 -2.13 31.59
N LEU A 656 34.62 -0.89 31.08
CA LEU A 656 34.64 -0.53 29.68
C LEU A 656 35.82 0.42 29.45
N THR A 657 36.66 0.12 28.46
CA THR A 657 37.83 0.91 28.08
C THR A 657 37.57 1.60 26.75
N ILE A 658 37.80 2.90 26.69
CA ILE A 658 37.61 3.72 25.49
C ILE A 658 38.73 4.73 25.30
N GLU A 659 38.88 5.21 24.08
CA GLU A 659 39.73 6.33 23.75
C GLU A 659 38.85 7.57 23.45
N THR A 660 39.14 8.66 24.14
CA THR A 660 38.55 9.98 23.85
C THR A 660 39.64 11.03 23.95
N ARG A 661 39.64 12.01 23.04
CA ARG A 661 40.67 13.07 22.96
C ARG A 661 42.13 12.54 22.92
N LEU A 662 42.36 11.35 22.35
CA LEU A 662 43.66 10.66 22.30
C LEU A 662 44.16 10.14 23.66
N GLU A 663 43.28 10.07 24.66
CA GLU A 663 43.55 9.48 25.96
C GLU A 663 42.67 8.24 26.18
N THR A 664 43.24 7.20 26.76
CA THR A 664 42.52 5.99 27.14
C THR A 664 41.94 6.17 28.55
N ILE A 665 40.63 6.00 28.68
CA ILE A 665 39.92 6.06 29.96
C ILE A 665 39.15 4.75 30.22
N THR A 666 39.05 4.38 31.49
CA THR A 666 38.30 3.20 31.96
C THR A 666 37.09 3.65 32.76
N ILE A 667 35.92 3.13 32.40
CA ILE A 667 34.62 3.44 33.01
C ILE A 667 34.04 2.17 33.61
N GLU A 668 33.43 2.25 34.80
CA GLU A 668 32.70 1.11 35.36
C GLU A 668 31.46 0.79 34.52
N ARG A 669 31.28 -0.49 34.20
CA ARG A 669 30.22 -0.99 33.31
C ARG A 669 28.81 -0.63 33.78
N GLN A 670 28.59 -0.54 35.09
CA GLN A 670 27.28 -0.19 35.66
C GLN A 670 26.79 1.21 35.29
N HIS A 671 27.70 2.11 34.89
CA HIS A 671 27.34 3.47 34.47
C HIS A 671 26.99 3.59 32.99
N VAL A 672 27.22 2.54 32.19
CA VAL A 672 26.97 2.55 30.74
C VAL A 672 25.66 1.84 30.43
N ALA A 673 24.73 2.54 29.81
CA ALA A 673 23.43 2.00 29.39
C ALA A 673 23.50 1.35 28.00
N GLN A 674 24.11 2.04 27.04
CA GLN A 674 24.13 1.60 25.64
C GLN A 674 25.42 2.06 24.93
N ILE A 675 25.87 1.25 23.96
CA ILE A 675 26.98 1.52 23.05
C ILE A 675 26.42 1.49 21.64
N ILE A 676 26.70 2.51 20.82
CA ILE A 676 26.24 2.62 19.43
C ILE A 676 27.46 2.72 18.52
N TRP A 677 27.50 1.93 17.44
CA TRP A 677 28.50 1.98 16.40
C TRP A 677 28.03 2.93 15.29
N LEU A 678 28.77 4.01 15.07
CA LEU A 678 28.45 5.03 14.07
C LEU A 678 28.80 4.52 12.67
N GLY A 679 27.91 4.71 11.70
CA GLY A 679 28.17 4.40 10.29
C GLY A 679 28.93 5.52 9.58
N THR A 680 29.77 5.20 8.60
CA THR A 680 30.36 6.17 7.66
C THR A 680 29.52 6.28 6.40
N ARG A 681 29.19 7.50 5.98
CA ARG A 681 28.40 7.75 4.75
C ARG A 681 29.16 7.24 3.52
N GLY A 682 28.57 6.33 2.75
CA GLY A 682 29.13 5.83 1.48
C GLY A 682 29.72 4.40 1.53
N GLU A 683 29.55 3.65 2.61
CA GLU A 683 29.59 2.19 2.47
C GLU A 683 28.34 1.77 1.72
N ASP A 684 28.50 1.28 0.49
CA ASP A 684 27.42 0.71 -0.32
C ASP A 684 26.75 -0.42 0.47
N ARG A 685 25.63 -0.10 1.13
CA ARG A 685 24.69 -1.10 1.69
C ARG A 685 24.13 -2.04 0.61
N GLU A 686 24.46 -1.81 -0.66
CA GLU A 686 24.14 -2.66 -1.82
C GLU A 686 24.74 -4.07 -1.74
N THR A 687 25.57 -4.38 -0.74
CA THR A 687 26.18 -5.71 -0.55
C THR A 687 25.45 -6.63 0.41
N GLU A 688 24.34 -6.22 1.06
CA GLU A 688 23.55 -7.16 1.87
C GLU A 688 22.76 -8.12 0.97
N GLN A 689 23.40 -9.24 0.63
CA GLN A 689 22.82 -10.32 -0.15
C GLN A 689 21.73 -11.00 0.69
N ARG A 690 20.49 -10.97 0.18
CA ARG A 690 19.34 -11.64 0.80
C ARG A 690 19.68 -13.12 1.03
N PRO A 691 19.34 -13.70 2.21
CA PRO A 691 19.49 -15.12 2.44
C PRO A 691 18.74 -15.94 1.38
N ASP A 692 19.34 -17.04 0.92
CA ASP A 692 18.66 -17.98 0.03
C ASP A 692 17.45 -18.60 0.77
N GLY A 693 16.28 -18.61 0.13
CA GLY A 693 15.02 -19.15 0.66
C GLY A 693 14.05 -18.10 1.24
N LEU A 694 12.94 -18.57 1.81
CA LEU A 694 11.93 -17.73 2.46
C LEU A 694 12.46 -17.07 3.73
N TYR A 695 12.93 -15.82 3.64
CA TYR A 695 13.30 -15.05 4.83
C TYR A 695 12.05 -14.54 5.57
N VAL A 696 11.98 -14.83 6.88
CA VAL A 696 10.88 -14.47 7.78
C VAL A 696 11.41 -13.61 8.91
N LYS A 697 10.77 -12.47 9.15
CA LYS A 697 11.06 -11.59 10.28
C LYS A 697 9.94 -11.64 11.30
N ALA A 698 10.24 -12.06 12.51
CA ALA A 698 9.31 -12.09 13.62
C ALA A 698 9.44 -10.83 14.48
N LYS A 699 8.34 -10.11 14.65
CA LYS A 699 8.19 -9.06 15.66
C LYS A 699 7.59 -9.65 16.93
N LEU A 700 8.32 -9.55 18.03
CA LEU A 700 7.98 -10.12 19.31
C LEU A 700 7.20 -9.13 20.19
N PHE A 701 6.44 -9.63 21.17
CA PHE A 701 5.59 -8.82 22.08
C PHE A 701 6.34 -7.78 22.91
N ASN A 702 7.65 -7.93 23.05
CA ASN A 702 8.53 -6.99 23.75
C ASN A 702 9.08 -5.89 22.82
N GLY A 703 8.63 -5.85 21.56
CA GLY A 703 9.08 -4.90 20.52
C GLY A 703 10.35 -5.34 19.78
N HIS A 704 10.99 -6.44 20.18
CA HIS A 704 12.19 -6.95 19.52
C HIS A 704 11.84 -7.61 18.18
N GLN A 705 12.80 -7.62 17.25
CA GLN A 705 12.64 -8.23 15.93
C GLN A 705 13.74 -9.25 15.67
N LEU A 706 13.41 -10.36 15.02
CA LEU A 706 14.37 -11.43 14.72
C LEU A 706 14.07 -12.03 13.35
N GLY A 707 15.08 -12.11 12.49
CA GLY A 707 14.97 -12.76 11.19
C GLY A 707 15.46 -14.20 11.23
N ILE A 708 14.82 -15.07 10.46
CA ILE A 708 15.22 -16.47 10.26
C ILE A 708 14.84 -16.89 8.83
N VAL A 709 15.57 -17.86 8.27
CA VAL A 709 15.10 -18.71 7.18
C VAL A 709 14.52 -19.96 7.85
N PRO A 710 13.18 -20.13 7.89
CA PRO A 710 12.58 -21.28 8.54
C PRO A 710 13.05 -22.58 7.89
N GLU A 711 13.32 -23.58 8.71
CA GLU A 711 13.61 -24.96 8.27
C GLU A 711 12.49 -25.91 8.72
N GLN A 712 11.89 -25.63 9.88
CA GLN A 712 10.81 -26.43 10.45
C GLN A 712 9.81 -25.56 11.22
N VAL A 713 8.52 -25.86 11.08
CA VAL A 713 7.46 -25.33 11.93
C VAL A 713 6.88 -26.44 12.78
N THR A 714 6.77 -26.20 14.08
CA THR A 714 6.05 -27.06 15.03
C THR A 714 4.79 -26.36 15.52
N GLU A 715 4.00 -27.01 16.37
CA GLU A 715 2.82 -26.36 16.97
C GLU A 715 3.17 -25.16 17.86
N LEU A 716 4.40 -25.10 18.40
CA LEU A 716 4.80 -24.13 19.42
C LEU A 716 5.84 -23.13 18.93
N GLU A 717 6.70 -23.53 18.00
CA GLU A 717 7.86 -22.74 17.57
C GLU A 717 8.18 -22.88 16.09
N ILE A 718 8.83 -21.84 15.57
CA ILE A 718 9.51 -21.82 14.28
C ILE A 718 11.00 -22.05 14.56
N VAL A 719 11.59 -23.02 13.88
CA VAL A 719 13.01 -23.35 13.95
C VAL A 719 13.62 -23.08 12.58
N GLY A 720 14.76 -22.39 12.55
CA GLY A 720 15.43 -22.10 11.29
C GLY A 720 16.81 -21.49 11.48
N ALA A 721 17.49 -21.25 10.37
CA ALA A 721 18.80 -20.63 10.35
C ALA A 721 18.68 -19.10 10.37
N ASN A 722 19.37 -18.45 11.29
CA ASN A 722 19.67 -17.03 11.23
C ASN A 722 21.10 -16.85 10.70
N PRO A 723 21.37 -15.90 9.78
CA PRO A 723 22.70 -15.71 9.19
C PRO A 723 23.84 -15.46 10.18
N PHE A 724 23.53 -15.04 11.42
CA PHE A 724 24.49 -14.65 12.45
C PHE A 724 24.39 -15.50 13.73
N LEU A 725 23.25 -16.13 13.96
CA LEU A 725 22.95 -16.89 15.18
C LEU A 725 22.83 -18.41 14.94
N ASP A 726 23.11 -18.89 13.73
CA ASP A 726 22.91 -20.29 13.32
C ASP A 726 21.47 -20.75 13.62
N GLU A 727 21.28 -21.95 14.18
CA GLU A 727 19.96 -22.47 14.57
C GLU A 727 19.32 -21.56 15.63
N THR A 728 18.16 -21.01 15.27
CA THR A 728 17.39 -20.07 16.08
C THR A 728 15.96 -20.56 16.24
N ARG A 729 15.41 -20.41 17.45
CA ARG A 729 14.07 -20.89 17.81
C ARG A 729 13.18 -19.74 18.28
N ILE A 730 12.02 -19.60 17.65
CA ILE A 730 11.05 -18.54 17.97
C ILE A 730 9.70 -19.15 18.33
N GLN A 731 9.26 -18.96 19.58
CA GLN A 731 7.97 -19.44 20.04
C GLN A 731 6.82 -18.58 19.51
N PHE A 732 5.80 -19.18 18.92
CA PHE A 732 4.59 -18.48 18.44
C PHE A 732 3.90 -17.68 19.54
N ALA A 733 3.97 -18.13 20.80
CA ALA A 733 3.41 -17.42 21.95
C ALA A 733 4.06 -16.04 22.20
N ARG A 734 5.26 -15.81 21.64
CA ARG A 734 6.01 -14.57 21.79
C ARG A 734 5.87 -13.62 20.60
N ILE A 735 5.20 -14.03 19.53
CA ILE A 735 5.13 -13.29 18.26
C ILE A 735 3.85 -12.45 18.22
N ASP A 736 4.00 -11.18 17.85
CA ASP A 736 2.88 -10.29 17.55
C ASP A 736 2.57 -10.31 16.04
N GLU A 737 3.62 -10.21 15.21
CA GLU A 737 3.53 -10.22 13.74
C GLU A 737 4.72 -10.97 13.12
N LEU A 738 4.49 -11.65 12.00
CA LEU A 738 5.54 -12.17 11.10
C LEU A 738 5.49 -11.40 9.79
N PHE A 739 6.65 -11.08 9.23
CA PHE A 739 6.81 -10.53 7.89
C PHE A 739 7.53 -11.55 7.03
N PHE A 740 7.18 -11.62 5.74
CA PHE A 740 7.70 -12.61 4.79
C PHE A 740 8.34 -11.92 3.58
N GLY A 741 9.41 -12.51 3.05
CA GLY A 741 10.02 -12.11 1.79
C GLY A 741 10.43 -10.63 1.76
N ASP A 742 10.05 -9.92 0.69
CA ASP A 742 10.38 -8.50 0.53
C ASP A 742 9.82 -7.61 1.64
N ALA A 743 8.65 -7.93 2.19
CA ALA A 743 8.09 -7.20 3.33
C ALA A 743 8.97 -7.36 4.58
N ALA A 744 9.52 -8.55 4.82
CA ALA A 744 10.46 -8.79 5.92
C ALA A 744 11.77 -8.01 5.76
N TRP A 745 12.21 -7.85 4.51
CA TRP A 745 13.42 -7.11 4.15
C TRP A 745 13.22 -5.60 4.19
N LYS A 746 12.09 -5.06 3.71
CA LYS A 746 11.79 -3.62 3.75
C LYS A 746 11.51 -3.11 5.17
N GLU A 747 10.81 -3.89 5.99
CA GLU A 747 10.61 -3.57 7.42
C GLU A 747 11.93 -3.61 8.21
N ALA A 748 12.97 -4.27 7.68
CA ALA A 748 14.30 -4.39 8.28
C ALA A 748 15.05 -3.07 8.41
N LEU A 749 14.84 -2.13 7.48
CA LEU A 749 15.66 -0.94 7.40
C LEU A 749 15.35 -0.06 8.61
N PRO A 750 16.29 0.14 9.54
CA PRO A 750 16.01 0.94 10.72
C PRO A 750 15.71 2.37 10.26
N LYS A 751 14.54 2.91 10.63
CA LYS A 751 14.32 4.36 10.56
C LYS A 751 15.36 5.15 11.38
N SER A 752 16.09 4.48 12.29
CA SER A 752 17.13 5.07 13.14
C SER A 752 18.55 4.99 12.61
N SER A 753 18.86 4.18 11.59
CA SER A 753 20.25 4.04 11.13
C SER A 753 20.73 5.32 10.47
N SER A 754 19.83 6.05 9.78
CA SER A 754 20.07 7.40 9.29
C SER A 754 20.25 8.46 10.39
N LEU A 755 19.85 8.17 11.65
CA LEU A 755 19.99 9.12 12.76
C LEU A 755 21.40 9.18 13.34
N TRP A 756 22.28 8.20 13.06
CA TRP A 756 23.61 8.08 13.69
C TRP A 756 24.75 7.90 12.67
N GLU A 757 24.58 8.46 11.47
CA GLU A 757 25.61 8.46 10.42
C GLU A 757 26.56 9.65 10.57
N LEU A 758 27.86 9.37 10.41
CA LEU A 758 28.90 10.40 10.41
C LEU A 758 28.78 11.28 9.17
N THR A 759 28.92 12.59 9.38
CA THR A 759 28.92 13.59 8.31
C THR A 759 30.26 14.32 8.29
N ASP A 760 30.89 14.39 7.12
CA ASP A 760 32.13 15.15 6.97
C ASP A 760 31.85 16.65 7.00
N ALA A 761 32.72 17.42 7.67
CA ALA A 761 32.68 18.87 7.57
C ALA A 761 32.90 19.30 6.09
N PRO A 762 32.08 20.25 5.57
CA PRO A 762 32.17 20.70 4.18
C PRO A 762 33.56 21.23 3.83
N GLU A 763 34.01 21.03 2.58
CA GLU A 763 35.33 21.51 2.11
C GLU A 763 35.27 23.00 1.74
N PRO A 764 36.32 23.80 2.00
CA PRO A 764 36.33 25.21 1.64
C PRO A 764 36.56 25.37 0.12
N GLU A 765 35.78 26.24 -0.53
CA GLU A 765 35.99 26.59 -1.94
C GLU A 765 37.15 27.58 -2.08
N ILE A 766 38.16 27.23 -2.88
CA ILE A 766 39.26 28.13 -3.22
C ILE A 766 38.85 28.92 -4.47
N ILE A 767 38.60 30.22 -4.33
CA ILE A 767 38.38 31.10 -5.48
C ILE A 767 39.74 31.69 -5.89
N GLU A 768 40.31 31.22 -7.00
CA GLU A 768 41.48 31.85 -7.61
C GLU A 768 41.08 33.11 -8.40
N GLY A 769 41.60 34.26 -7.97
CA GLY A 769 41.91 35.42 -8.82
C GLY A 769 40.78 36.05 -9.66
N GLY A 770 40.13 37.09 -9.11
CA GLY A 770 39.29 38.00 -9.89
C GLY A 770 39.10 39.34 -9.18
N GLY A 771 39.97 40.31 -9.47
CA GLY A 771 39.82 41.68 -8.99
C GLY A 771 38.56 42.33 -9.58
N GLY A 772 37.72 42.88 -8.70
CA GLY A 772 36.55 43.66 -9.09
C GLY A 772 35.52 43.72 -7.96
N ASP A 773 35.50 44.86 -7.28
CA ASP A 773 34.39 45.46 -6.51
C ASP A 773 33.23 44.51 -6.09
N ARG A 774 33.36 43.89 -4.91
CA ARG A 774 32.29 43.06 -4.28
C ARG A 774 32.00 43.47 -2.83
N GLY A 775 32.22 44.74 -2.47
CA GLY A 775 31.99 45.24 -1.11
C GLY A 775 30.51 45.32 -0.67
N THR A 776 29.55 44.84 -1.47
CA THR A 776 28.10 44.99 -1.24
C THR A 776 27.27 43.71 -1.43
N ALA A 777 27.90 42.55 -1.70
CA ALA A 777 27.17 41.32 -2.03
C ALA A 777 27.01 40.32 -0.85
N SER A 778 27.52 40.64 0.35
CA SER A 778 27.31 39.78 1.52
C SER A 778 25.94 40.06 2.15
N PRO A 779 25.13 39.03 2.45
CA PRO A 779 23.83 39.20 3.11
C PRO A 779 23.94 39.74 4.54
N LEU A 780 25.15 39.84 5.09
CA LEU A 780 25.40 40.41 6.42
C LEU A 780 25.44 41.95 6.41
N VAL A 781 25.64 42.60 5.26
CA VAL A 781 25.73 44.06 5.19
C VAL A 781 24.38 44.68 5.56
N GLY A 782 24.37 45.55 6.58
CA GLY A 782 23.18 46.17 7.14
C GLY A 782 22.58 45.43 8.34
N GLU A 783 23.01 44.20 8.61
CA GLU A 783 22.54 43.39 9.75
C GLU A 783 23.38 43.61 11.00
N THR A 784 22.81 43.29 12.16
CA THR A 784 23.58 43.24 13.42
C THR A 784 24.65 42.15 13.35
N ALA A 785 25.87 42.51 13.71
CA ALA A 785 27.02 41.62 13.65
C ALA A 785 26.80 40.38 14.54
N PRO A 786 26.94 39.15 14.01
CA PRO A 786 26.76 37.94 14.80
C PRO A 786 27.71 37.87 15.99
N GLU A 787 27.17 37.73 17.20
CA GLU A 787 27.99 37.67 18.42
C GLU A 787 28.96 36.48 18.40
N PHE A 788 30.14 36.64 18.97
CA PHE A 788 31.02 35.51 19.33
C PHE A 788 31.92 35.87 20.51
N LYS A 789 32.41 34.82 21.16
CA LYS A 789 33.39 34.91 22.25
C LYS A 789 34.48 33.89 22.01
N LEU A 790 35.71 34.34 21.81
CA LEU A 790 36.87 33.51 21.47
C LEU A 790 38.06 33.81 22.37
N GLN A 791 38.90 32.80 22.62
CA GLN A 791 40.19 33.02 23.28
C GLN A 791 41.14 33.77 22.34
N LEU A 792 41.91 34.69 22.90
CA LEU A 792 42.97 35.42 22.21
C LEU A 792 44.29 34.65 22.29
N LEU A 793 45.20 34.95 21.36
CA LEU A 793 46.51 34.32 21.28
C LEU A 793 47.41 34.55 22.51
N ASP A 794 47.15 35.62 23.26
CA ASP A 794 47.82 35.95 24.53
C ASP A 794 47.20 35.25 25.76
N GLY A 795 46.12 34.48 25.56
CA GLY A 795 45.39 33.75 26.59
C GLY A 795 44.24 34.51 27.24
N THR A 796 44.01 35.78 26.86
CA THR A 796 42.82 36.52 27.28
C THR A 796 41.60 36.13 26.43
N THR A 797 40.45 36.80 26.62
CA THR A 797 39.22 36.48 25.87
C THR A 797 38.68 37.73 25.21
N PHE A 798 38.28 37.60 23.96
CA PHE A 798 37.61 38.65 23.20
C PHE A 798 36.12 38.31 23.06
N ALA A 799 35.25 39.27 23.36
CA ALA A 799 33.83 39.22 23.06
C ALA A 799 33.43 40.44 22.23
N LEU A 800 32.69 40.22 21.15
CA LEU A 800 32.29 41.30 20.23
C LEU A 800 31.39 42.32 20.93
N SER A 801 30.45 41.84 21.74
CA SER A 801 29.52 42.68 22.51
C SER A 801 30.20 43.68 23.46
N GLU A 802 31.43 43.43 23.88
CA GLU A 802 32.22 44.32 24.75
C GLU A 802 32.85 45.50 23.98
N GLN A 803 32.80 45.49 22.63
CA GLN A 803 33.42 46.52 21.77
C GLN A 803 32.43 47.59 21.28
N LYS A 804 31.21 47.64 21.82
CA LYS A 804 30.22 48.67 21.47
C LYS A 804 30.79 50.08 21.69
N GLY A 805 30.52 50.98 20.75
CA GLY A 805 31.08 52.33 20.73
C GLY A 805 32.38 52.47 19.94
N LYS A 806 33.01 51.35 19.54
CA LYS A 806 34.17 51.34 18.62
C LYS A 806 33.78 50.78 17.25
N VAL A 807 34.51 51.19 16.21
CA VAL A 807 34.46 50.51 14.91
C VAL A 807 35.32 49.25 15.00
N VAL A 808 34.76 48.09 14.67
CA VAL A 808 35.47 46.80 14.73
C VAL A 808 35.76 46.31 13.33
N VAL A 809 37.02 45.98 13.05
CA VAL A 809 37.46 45.35 11.81
C VAL A 809 37.83 43.90 12.12
N LEU A 810 37.07 42.94 11.60
CA LEU A 810 37.38 41.52 11.72
C LEU A 810 38.09 41.04 10.45
N ASP A 811 39.25 40.41 10.57
CA ASP A 811 39.99 39.83 9.46
C ASP A 811 40.07 38.30 9.59
N PHE A 812 39.31 37.57 8.79
CA PHE A 812 39.28 36.10 8.79
C PHE A 812 40.41 35.54 7.92
N TRP A 813 41.29 34.73 8.52
CA TRP A 813 42.50 34.25 7.86
C TRP A 813 42.96 32.87 8.36
N ALA A 814 43.95 32.30 7.67
CA ALA A 814 44.65 31.09 8.09
C ALA A 814 46.11 31.08 7.57
N THR A 815 47.01 30.36 8.23
CA THR A 815 48.45 30.36 7.91
C THR A 815 48.79 29.72 6.58
N TRP A 816 47.93 28.82 6.09
CA TRP A 816 48.05 28.19 4.78
C TRP A 816 47.50 29.05 3.63
N CYS A 817 46.81 30.16 3.93
CA CYS A 817 46.21 31.03 2.93
C CYS A 817 47.22 32.07 2.42
N GLY A 818 47.86 31.79 1.28
CA GLY A 818 48.81 32.70 0.63
C GLY A 818 48.30 34.15 0.44
N PRO A 819 47.09 34.36 -0.13
CA PRO A 819 46.51 35.69 -0.28
C PRO A 819 46.25 36.40 1.05
N CYS A 820 45.88 35.67 2.11
CA CYS A 820 45.69 36.24 3.44
C CYS A 820 47.00 36.83 3.98
N LEU A 821 48.09 36.06 3.88
CA LEU A 821 49.41 36.51 4.32
C LEU A 821 49.92 37.74 3.55
N GLN A 822 49.47 37.93 2.30
CA GLN A 822 49.77 39.12 1.51
C GLN A 822 48.93 40.33 1.93
N ALA A 823 47.66 40.13 2.30
CA ALA A 823 46.73 41.19 2.66
C ALA A 823 46.91 41.71 4.09
N MET A 824 47.23 40.84 5.06
CA MET A 824 47.30 41.17 6.49
C MET A 824 48.16 42.42 6.81
N PRO A 825 49.40 42.59 6.28
CA PRO A 825 50.19 43.79 6.57
C PRO A 825 49.52 45.08 6.08
N THR A 826 48.77 45.00 4.99
CA THR A 826 48.04 46.14 4.43
C THR A 826 46.82 46.50 5.29
N ILE A 827 46.09 45.50 5.77
CA ILE A 827 44.93 45.67 6.66
C ILE A 827 45.37 46.28 7.99
N GLU A 828 46.42 45.73 8.61
CA GLU A 828 46.98 46.25 9.86
C GLU A 828 47.49 47.68 9.72
N ALA A 829 48.27 47.97 8.67
CA ALA A 829 48.78 49.32 8.42
C ALA A 829 47.65 50.34 8.17
N THR A 830 46.55 49.92 7.56
CA THR A 830 45.40 50.79 7.29
C THR A 830 44.60 51.07 8.57
N ALA A 831 44.29 50.03 9.36
CA ALA A 831 43.57 50.20 10.62
C ALA A 831 44.37 51.02 11.65
N SER A 832 45.70 50.88 11.65
CA SER A 832 46.61 51.60 12.55
C SER A 832 46.71 53.11 12.29
N LYS A 833 46.11 53.64 11.21
CA LYS A 833 46.01 55.08 10.96
C LYS A 833 45.00 55.78 11.87
N PHE A 834 44.06 55.02 12.43
CA PHE A 834 42.99 55.52 13.27
C PHE A 834 43.32 55.31 14.75
N ASP A 835 42.68 56.08 15.64
CA ASP A 835 42.90 55.95 17.08
C ASP A 835 42.41 54.58 17.58
N SER A 836 43.24 53.87 18.34
CA SER A 836 42.91 52.57 18.94
C SER A 836 41.77 52.62 19.96
N ASP A 837 41.46 53.82 20.46
CA ASP A 837 40.28 54.04 21.29
C ASP A 837 38.98 54.13 20.48
N GLU A 838 39.06 54.35 19.17
CA GLU A 838 37.91 54.47 18.26
C GLU A 838 37.76 53.28 17.30
N VAL A 839 38.87 52.64 16.90
CA VAL A 839 38.90 51.53 15.93
C VAL A 839 39.73 50.36 16.47
N ILE A 840 39.24 49.12 16.33
CA ILE A 840 39.95 47.91 16.73
C ILE A 840 39.99 46.87 15.60
N LEU A 841 41.19 46.37 15.28
CA LEU A 841 41.41 45.27 14.35
C LEU A 841 41.53 43.95 15.13
N VAL A 842 40.75 42.94 14.72
CA VAL A 842 40.77 41.59 15.29
C VAL A 842 41.00 40.58 14.17
N ALA A 843 42.16 39.95 14.15
CA ALA A 843 42.50 38.90 13.19
C ALA A 843 41.95 37.56 13.68
N VAL A 844 40.87 37.07 13.09
CA VAL A 844 40.22 35.82 13.45
C VAL A 844 40.87 34.66 12.68
N ASN A 845 41.69 33.87 13.37
CA ASN A 845 42.37 32.73 12.77
C ASN A 845 41.46 31.49 12.80
N LEU A 846 41.26 30.87 11.63
CA LEU A 846 40.33 29.77 11.44
C LEU A 846 40.97 28.41 11.71
N GLN A 847 40.57 27.78 12.82
CA GLN A 847 40.83 26.36 13.12
C GLN A 847 42.32 25.98 13.22
N GLU A 848 43.22 26.90 13.60
CA GLU A 848 44.64 26.59 13.82
C GLU A 848 45.09 26.84 15.27
N SER A 849 46.12 26.13 15.69
CA SER A 849 46.65 26.23 17.05
C SER A 849 47.60 27.44 17.22
N PRO A 850 47.77 27.97 18.45
CA PRO A 850 48.78 28.99 18.74
C PRO A 850 50.20 28.65 18.25
N ALA A 851 50.58 27.37 18.28
CA ALA A 851 51.89 26.90 17.83
C ALA A 851 52.10 27.06 16.31
N THR A 852 51.01 27.03 15.55
CA THR A 852 51.01 27.22 14.09
C THR A 852 51.03 28.71 13.72
N ILE A 853 50.34 29.55 14.51
CA ILE A 853 50.13 30.98 14.24
C ILE A 853 51.38 31.82 14.53
N LYS A 854 51.99 31.65 15.71
CA LYS A 854 53.09 32.52 16.20
C LYS A 854 54.26 32.67 15.21
N PRO A 855 54.81 31.59 14.61
CA PRO A 855 55.93 31.72 13.66
C PRO A 855 55.60 32.55 12.41
N ILE A 856 54.32 32.59 12.03
CA ILE A 856 53.87 33.30 10.83
C ILE A 856 53.76 34.80 11.10
N LEU A 857 53.25 35.20 12.27
CA LEU A 857 53.21 36.60 12.70
C LEU A 857 54.63 37.17 12.86
N GLU A 858 55.53 36.41 13.49
CA GLU A 858 56.96 36.77 13.60
C GLU A 858 57.61 36.97 12.23
N ARG A 859 57.30 36.10 11.26
CA ARG A 859 57.80 36.21 9.88
C ARG A 859 57.27 37.44 9.16
N LEU A 860 55.99 37.78 9.36
CA LEU A 860 55.34 38.94 8.75
C LEU A 860 55.71 40.26 9.44
N LYS A 861 56.25 40.20 10.67
CA LYS A 861 56.60 41.37 11.51
C LYS A 861 55.39 42.25 11.83
N ILE A 862 54.27 41.59 12.11
CA ILE A 862 52.99 42.20 12.49
C ILE A 862 52.57 41.65 13.85
N ASP A 863 51.79 42.41 14.62
CA ASP A 863 51.32 41.99 15.95
C ASP A 863 49.84 42.37 16.16
N PRO A 864 48.91 41.88 15.30
CA PRO A 864 47.49 42.16 15.45
C PRO A 864 46.90 41.39 16.64
N LEU A 865 45.76 41.87 17.15
CA LEU A 865 44.97 41.12 18.13
C LEU A 865 44.37 39.88 17.47
N VAL A 866 44.87 38.68 17.81
CA VAL A 866 44.44 37.42 17.18
C VAL A 866 43.41 36.66 18.03
N ALA A 867 42.22 36.44 17.49
CA ALA A 867 41.18 35.57 18.05
C ALA A 867 41.26 34.16 17.45
N LEU A 868 41.17 33.14 18.30
CA LEU A 868 41.34 31.73 17.92
C LEU A 868 39.98 31.06 17.69
N ASP A 869 39.55 30.96 16.43
CA ASP A 869 38.31 30.26 16.06
C ASP A 869 38.56 28.75 15.87
N ILE A 870 38.96 28.08 16.95
CA ILE A 870 39.37 26.66 16.94
C ILE A 870 38.24 25.75 16.40
N ASP A 871 36.99 26.06 16.75
CA ASP A 871 35.82 25.26 16.38
C ASP A 871 35.14 25.73 15.07
N GLY A 872 35.59 26.85 14.48
CA GLY A 872 35.05 27.41 13.24
C GLY A 872 33.70 28.14 13.38
N VAL A 873 33.29 28.47 14.61
CA VAL A 873 31.97 29.04 14.91
C VAL A 873 31.88 30.49 14.42
N ALA A 874 32.93 31.28 14.60
CA ALA A 874 32.94 32.65 14.10
C ALA A 874 32.98 32.68 12.58
N GLY A 875 33.83 31.85 11.95
CA GLY A 875 33.88 31.69 10.50
C GLY A 875 32.54 31.28 9.90
N GLN A 876 31.81 30.35 10.52
CA GLN A 876 30.47 29.95 10.05
C GLN A 876 29.45 31.09 10.17
N ARG A 877 29.38 31.76 11.33
CA ARG A 877 28.42 32.85 11.58
C ARG A 877 28.61 34.03 10.63
N TYR A 878 29.86 34.35 10.32
CA TYR A 878 30.21 35.41 9.38
C TYR A 878 30.29 34.95 7.93
N GLN A 879 29.90 33.70 7.65
CA GLN A 879 29.92 33.11 6.31
C GLN A 879 31.28 33.28 5.62
N ALA A 880 32.37 33.14 6.36
CA ALA A 880 33.76 33.24 5.89
C ALA A 880 34.14 31.99 5.06
N ASN A 881 33.40 31.76 3.99
CA ASN A 881 33.55 30.63 3.08
C ASN A 881 34.73 30.81 2.11
N ALA A 882 35.26 32.03 1.98
CA ALA A 882 36.47 32.38 1.25
C ALA A 882 37.34 33.32 2.11
N ILE A 883 38.66 33.16 2.06
CA ILE A 883 39.61 33.97 2.83
C ILE A 883 40.73 34.55 1.93
N PRO A 884 41.25 35.75 2.21
CA PRO A 884 40.92 36.62 3.35
C PRO A 884 39.52 37.22 3.23
N GLN A 885 38.81 37.34 4.35
CA GLN A 885 37.54 38.07 4.43
C GLN A 885 37.63 39.10 5.54
N THR A 886 37.44 40.37 5.20
CA THR A 886 37.49 41.48 6.15
C THR A 886 36.10 42.07 6.34
N VAL A 887 35.63 42.19 7.58
CA VAL A 887 34.31 42.70 7.94
C VAL A 887 34.46 43.97 8.77
N VAL A 888 33.81 45.05 8.36
CA VAL A 888 33.80 46.34 9.07
C VAL A 888 32.45 46.50 9.76
N ILE A 889 32.48 46.72 11.07
CA ILE A 889 31.33 46.83 11.96
C ILE A 889 31.34 48.23 12.59
N ASP A 890 30.20 48.93 12.55
CA ASP A 890 30.07 50.27 13.12
C ASP A 890 29.99 50.29 14.67
N ARG A 891 29.94 51.50 15.24
CA ARG A 891 29.85 51.73 16.70
C ARG A 891 28.58 51.14 17.34
N ASN A 892 27.53 50.90 16.56
CA ASN A 892 26.27 50.30 17.02
C ASN A 892 26.30 48.76 16.99
N GLY A 893 27.34 48.16 16.39
CA GLY A 893 27.47 46.72 16.24
C GLY A 893 26.82 46.18 14.97
N ASN A 894 26.58 47.01 13.94
CA ASN A 894 26.04 46.57 12.65
C ASN A 894 27.16 46.44 11.61
N VAL A 895 27.04 45.44 10.73
CA VAL A 895 28.02 45.20 9.66
C VAL A 895 27.80 46.21 8.55
N GLN A 896 28.80 47.06 8.28
CA GLN A 896 28.73 48.10 7.26
C GLN A 896 29.32 47.66 5.93
N LYS A 897 30.43 46.90 5.97
CA LYS A 897 31.10 46.39 4.76
C LYS A 897 31.68 45.01 4.98
N VAL A 898 31.68 44.21 3.93
CA VAL A 898 32.37 42.92 3.86
C VAL A 898 33.23 42.90 2.60
N PHE A 899 34.51 42.66 2.75
CA PHE A 899 35.49 42.51 1.68
C PHE A 899 35.94 41.05 1.61
N VAL A 900 35.97 40.49 0.41
CA VAL A 900 36.47 39.12 0.16
C VAL A 900 37.64 39.20 -0.82
N GLY A 901 38.81 38.70 -0.41
CA GLY A 901 40.05 38.72 -1.16
C GLY A 901 41.00 39.90 -0.83
N GLY A 902 42.25 39.80 -1.30
CA GLY A 902 43.34 40.76 -1.03
C GLY A 902 43.70 41.70 -2.18
N GLY A 903 42.71 42.22 -2.93
CA GLY A 903 42.95 43.00 -4.15
C GLY A 903 43.66 44.36 -3.93
N SER A 904 44.19 44.96 -5.01
CA SER A 904 45.00 46.19 -4.96
C SER A 904 44.29 47.45 -4.42
N GLY A 905 42.95 47.47 -4.39
CA GLY A 905 42.14 48.56 -3.82
C GLY A 905 41.73 48.35 -2.36
N LEU A 906 42.18 47.28 -1.69
CA LEU A 906 41.74 46.93 -0.34
C LEU A 906 42.03 48.04 0.69
N ALA A 907 43.23 48.64 0.64
CA ALA A 907 43.62 49.68 1.60
C ALA A 907 42.71 50.91 1.54
N GLU A 908 42.51 51.47 0.34
CA GLU A 908 41.66 52.66 0.14
C GLU A 908 40.20 52.38 0.50
N ASN A 909 39.67 51.21 0.09
CA ASN A 909 38.29 50.84 0.39
C ASN A 909 38.04 50.59 1.88
N LEU A 910 39.01 49.97 2.57
CA LEU A 910 38.94 49.74 4.02
C LEU A 910 39.04 51.07 4.78
N GLU A 911 39.95 51.96 4.38
CA GLU A 911 40.10 53.30 4.98
C GLU A 911 38.83 54.14 4.84
N ASN A 912 38.20 54.11 3.66
CA ASN A 912 36.92 54.78 3.43
C ASN A 912 35.81 54.17 4.30
N ALA A 913 35.69 52.85 4.36
CA ALA A 913 34.67 52.18 5.18
C ALA A 913 34.81 52.49 6.68
N ILE A 914 36.04 52.55 7.19
CA ILE A 914 36.29 52.94 8.59
C ILE A 914 35.93 54.41 8.80
N THR A 915 36.32 55.30 7.89
CA THR A 915 36.02 56.73 7.97
C THR A 915 34.51 57.00 7.95
N ASP A 916 33.76 56.29 7.11
CA ASP A 916 32.29 56.38 7.05
C ASP A 916 31.64 55.94 8.37
N CYS A 917 32.16 54.88 8.99
CA CYS A 917 31.69 54.41 10.30
C CYS A 917 31.99 55.41 11.42
N LEU A 918 33.10 56.16 11.33
CA LEU A 918 33.47 57.20 12.31
C LEU A 918 32.69 58.51 12.11
N ALA A 919 32.31 58.83 10.87
CA ALA A 919 31.58 60.05 10.52
C ALA A 919 30.06 59.95 10.79
N SER A 920 29.53 58.74 10.93
CA SER A 920 28.11 58.50 11.22
C SER A 920 27.81 58.88 12.68
N PRO A 921 26.90 59.84 12.96
CA PRO A 921 26.60 60.25 14.32
C PRO A 921 25.93 59.11 15.10
N ASP A 922 26.31 58.95 16.37
CA ASP A 922 25.72 57.99 17.29
C ASP A 922 24.20 58.27 17.46
N GLY A 923 23.36 57.50 16.75
CA GLY A 923 21.96 57.28 17.08
C GLY A 923 20.90 58.05 16.28
N THR A 924 20.09 57.27 15.54
CA THR A 924 18.61 57.34 15.62
C THR A 924 18.06 55.95 15.80
#